data_AF-A0A7C4AYZ7-F1
#
_entry.id   AF-A0A7C4AYZ7-F1
#
_cell.length_a   1.000
_cell.length_b   1.000
_cell.length_c   1.000
_cell.angle_alpha   90.00
_cell.angle_beta   90.00
_cell.angle_gamma   90.00
#
_symmetry.space_group_name_H-M   'P 1'
#
loop_
_entity.id
_entity.type
_entity.pdbx_description
1 polymer ?
#
loop_
_entity_poly.entity_id
_entity_poly.type
_entity_poly.pdbx_seq_one_letter_code
_entity_poly.pdbx_strand_id
1 'polypeptide(L)'
;MVVIRRVRAVNFRRLDLKEPLELERGVVFIKGSNEAGKSTLIEAILFGVYGDYRIVGSLRGNPQAGYSDVISHHARKAVVEVEFEVDGKAYRVERSLERTRDSISQSTARLIEITENGEKLVASTVSGVNEQIVKLLRVSWREMLTTNVVAQKDLERIIRMRGDDRERVVNLMMGLEAYNRATDRIEEERRELQGKAETSKARLEEVKRTIAILEEQKRNVSSWREELARLEGNLPDFLKREELDRKAVEYLERLSTTLKQKSDLEKDLSNVEKRLADLQEQLNYFLKKKPEVEADIQNLKARSSEYSGVEGRVLQLENEVNRIAEAMKSLKMPLWAKAGALILIAGGLALTLLTPLSLLLAATGVFLGIGGMVVKARRREEFYKKRNRVEGELAGLKLGFEALKRSEEDLKRLNEEAQTLSSNIERFEKQRDELKSRAEEAKEKLSTISPPSVPKELVEQFAGLELNSYEAVEDAKQGYAEKFKKDYESRVRVEASIRELKGRITEAEKQVAQLDALKKEFERTSRELEGLSFEVEARKRSVELMQEVSKTMRESFAPSVEEYMSWAVSHFTGGRYKAVRLDPNTYDVEVYDAEAGSWLRRDIYSGGTNDQFLLALRIAFTLSLLPSAKGVYPRFLVLDEPLGSSDAERRNRIIEFLAGELTRFFDQLLIITHVDVEEPPGSRVIVLEDGRVSRFRVVGGDEELGVEQ
;
A
#
# COMPACT_ATOMS: atom_id res chain seq x y z
N MET A 1 1.33 -39.05 66.49
CA MET A 1 2.38 -39.13 67.53
C MET A 1 3.55 -39.91 66.97
N VAL A 2 4.71 -39.26 66.76
CA VAL A 2 5.94 -39.90 66.24
C VAL A 2 6.98 -40.09 67.34
N VAL A 3 7.55 -41.29 67.46
CA VAL A 3 8.65 -41.62 68.39
C VAL A 3 9.66 -42.52 67.68
N ILE A 4 10.96 -42.22 67.77
CA ILE A 4 12.01 -43.09 67.22
C ILE A 4 12.26 -44.21 68.24
N ARG A 5 12.23 -45.48 67.80
CA ARG A 5 12.42 -46.65 68.68
C ARG A 5 13.82 -47.22 68.60
N ARG A 6 14.35 -47.40 67.39
CA ARG A 6 15.69 -47.96 67.15
C ARG A 6 16.37 -47.29 65.97
N VAL A 7 17.69 -47.18 66.04
CA VAL A 7 18.53 -46.75 64.91
C VAL A 7 19.76 -47.64 64.80
N ARG A 8 20.03 -48.11 63.58
CA ARG A 8 21.22 -48.86 63.21
C ARG A 8 21.88 -48.16 62.03
N ALA A 9 23.18 -47.97 62.10
CA ALA A 9 23.92 -47.12 61.16
C ALA A 9 25.34 -47.66 60.97
N VAL A 10 25.55 -48.42 59.89
CA VAL A 10 26.82 -49.09 59.58
C VAL A 10 27.54 -48.34 58.46
N ASN A 11 28.80 -47.97 58.69
CA ASN A 11 29.63 -47.17 57.78
C ASN A 11 29.04 -45.80 57.40
N PHE A 12 28.11 -45.26 58.20
CA PHE A 12 27.48 -43.97 57.96
C PHE A 12 28.35 -42.85 58.55
N ARG A 13 29.14 -42.20 57.68
CA ARG A 13 30.22 -41.28 58.04
C ARG A 13 31.23 -41.88 59.04
N ARG A 14 31.03 -41.61 60.34
CA ARG A 14 31.83 -42.14 61.45
C ARG A 14 31.11 -43.23 62.23
N LEU A 15 29.78 -43.37 62.10
CA LEU A 15 29.01 -44.38 62.82
C LEU A 15 29.24 -45.78 62.26
N ASP A 16 29.45 -46.72 63.19
CA ASP A 16 29.56 -48.16 62.95
C ASP A 16 28.71 -48.93 63.97
N LEU A 17 27.43 -48.54 64.07
CA LEU A 17 26.41 -49.18 64.91
C LEU A 17 25.92 -50.45 64.20
N LYS A 18 26.63 -51.56 64.43
CA LYS A 18 26.33 -52.88 63.85
C LYS A 18 25.02 -53.46 64.36
N GLU A 19 24.81 -53.34 65.67
CA GLU A 19 23.55 -53.64 66.35
C GLU A 19 22.65 -52.39 66.40
N PRO A 20 21.32 -52.54 66.41
CA PRO A 20 20.39 -51.42 66.60
C PRO A 20 20.53 -50.80 68.00
N LEU A 21 20.78 -49.49 68.05
CA LEU A 21 20.72 -48.69 69.27
C LEU A 21 19.26 -48.37 69.60
N GLU A 22 18.81 -48.77 70.79
CA GLU A 22 17.47 -48.46 71.27
C GLU A 22 17.38 -47.03 71.81
N LEU A 23 16.34 -46.32 71.38
CA LEU A 23 16.00 -44.97 71.81
C LEU A 23 14.60 -45.05 72.42
N GLU A 24 14.53 -45.19 73.74
CA GLU A 24 13.25 -45.24 74.44
C GLU A 24 12.65 -43.86 74.67
N ARG A 25 11.44 -43.86 75.26
CA ARG A 25 10.74 -42.67 75.73
C ARG A 25 11.42 -42.08 76.97
N GLY A 26 11.16 -40.82 77.26
CA GLY A 26 11.82 -40.05 78.33
C GLY A 26 13.08 -39.32 77.85
N VAL A 27 13.99 -39.03 78.78
CA VAL A 27 15.20 -38.24 78.51
C VAL A 27 16.39 -39.17 78.22
N VAL A 28 17.03 -38.96 77.08
CA VAL A 28 18.21 -39.71 76.64
C VAL A 28 19.35 -38.73 76.39
N PHE A 29 20.37 -38.81 77.22
CA PHE A 29 21.63 -38.10 77.04
C PHE A 29 22.54 -38.88 76.09
N ILE A 30 23.09 -38.20 75.09
CA ILE A 30 24.11 -38.73 74.19
C ILE A 30 25.40 -37.97 74.50
N LYS A 31 26.29 -38.60 75.26
CA LYS A 31 27.57 -38.06 75.71
C LYS A 31 28.73 -38.63 74.91
N GLY A 32 29.90 -38.03 75.08
CA GLY A 32 31.14 -38.40 74.39
C GLY A 32 31.93 -37.18 73.96
N SER A 33 33.20 -37.38 73.64
CA SER A 33 34.11 -36.33 73.18
C SER A 33 33.56 -35.55 71.97
N ASN A 34 34.18 -34.41 71.69
CA ASN A 34 34.05 -33.81 70.37
C ASN A 34 34.43 -34.85 69.30
N GLU A 35 33.80 -34.76 68.13
CA GLU A 35 34.09 -35.64 66.99
C GLU A 35 33.73 -37.14 67.12
N ALA A 36 33.23 -37.60 68.29
CA ALA A 36 32.87 -39.00 68.57
C ALA A 36 31.61 -39.55 67.84
N GLY A 37 30.98 -38.75 66.98
CA GLY A 37 29.84 -39.18 66.15
C GLY A 37 28.44 -38.79 66.67
N LYS A 38 28.33 -38.01 67.74
CA LYS A 38 27.05 -37.63 68.38
C LYS A 38 26.03 -36.99 67.41
N SER A 39 26.38 -35.86 66.78
CA SER A 39 25.52 -35.21 65.77
C SER A 39 25.26 -36.09 64.54
N THR A 40 26.23 -36.97 64.21
CA THR A 40 26.07 -37.95 63.12
C THR A 40 24.95 -38.96 63.42
N LEU A 41 24.62 -39.23 64.68
CA LEU A 41 23.47 -40.08 65.04
C LEU A 41 22.15 -39.45 64.59
N ILE A 42 22.01 -38.14 64.76
CA ILE A 42 20.84 -37.38 64.33
C ILE A 42 20.79 -37.27 62.80
N GLU A 43 21.95 -37.03 62.17
CA GLU A 43 22.09 -37.12 60.70
C GLU A 43 21.59 -38.48 60.19
N ALA A 44 21.97 -39.58 60.85
CA ALA A 44 21.55 -40.94 60.49
C ALA A 44 20.06 -41.19 60.71
N ILE A 45 19.48 -40.78 61.85
CA ILE A 45 18.03 -40.93 62.11
C ILE A 45 17.21 -40.19 61.04
N LEU A 46 17.48 -38.90 60.81
CA LEU A 46 16.73 -38.09 59.86
C LEU A 46 16.93 -38.52 58.41
N PHE A 47 18.17 -38.89 58.03
CA PHE A 47 18.44 -39.47 56.71
C PHE A 47 17.78 -40.84 56.54
N GLY A 48 17.79 -41.69 57.57
CA GLY A 48 17.12 -42.98 57.57
C GLY A 48 15.62 -42.85 57.31
N VAL A 49 14.96 -41.91 57.98
CA VAL A 49 13.54 -41.60 57.76
C VAL A 49 13.32 -41.00 56.36
N TYR A 50 13.88 -39.83 56.05
CA TYR A 50 13.50 -39.03 54.88
C TYR A 50 14.31 -39.31 53.60
N GLY A 51 15.52 -39.85 53.70
CA GLY A 51 16.37 -40.21 52.56
C GLY A 51 17.07 -39.07 51.84
N ASP A 52 16.91 -37.83 52.30
CA ASP A 52 17.45 -36.66 51.61
C ASP A 52 18.85 -36.32 52.16
N TYR A 53 19.89 -36.51 51.33
CA TYR A 53 21.27 -36.18 51.70
C TYR A 53 21.46 -34.70 52.09
N ARG A 54 20.58 -33.80 51.63
CA ARG A 54 20.63 -32.36 51.97
C ARG A 54 20.38 -32.10 53.45
N ILE A 55 19.79 -33.04 54.18
CA ILE A 55 19.65 -32.99 55.66
C ILE A 55 21.05 -32.90 56.30
N VAL A 56 21.98 -33.73 55.83
CA VAL A 56 23.36 -33.83 56.34
C VAL A 56 24.15 -32.55 56.09
N GLY A 57 23.97 -31.93 54.90
CA GLY A 57 24.54 -30.62 54.59
C GLY A 57 23.92 -29.48 55.40
N SER A 58 22.59 -29.51 55.58
CA SER A 58 21.85 -28.47 56.30
C SER A 58 22.21 -28.43 57.78
N LEU A 59 22.29 -29.59 58.45
CA LEU A 59 22.69 -29.72 59.86
C LEU A 59 24.10 -29.15 60.15
N ARG A 60 25.02 -29.21 59.18
CA ARG A 60 26.40 -28.73 59.34
C ARG A 60 26.66 -27.33 58.80
N GLY A 61 25.64 -26.67 58.26
CA GLY A 61 25.79 -25.37 57.61
C GLY A 61 26.61 -25.42 56.30
N ASN A 62 26.69 -26.57 55.62
CA ASN A 62 27.31 -26.70 54.30
C ASN A 62 26.27 -27.10 53.23
N PRO A 63 25.68 -26.13 52.50
CA PRO A 63 24.68 -26.39 51.47
C PRO A 63 25.18 -27.17 50.25
N GLN A 64 26.50 -27.29 50.07
CA GLN A 64 27.13 -27.98 48.94
C GLN A 64 27.50 -29.45 49.25
N ALA A 65 27.14 -29.95 50.43
CA ALA A 65 27.43 -31.34 50.81
C ALA A 65 26.67 -32.34 49.92
N GLY A 66 27.37 -33.37 49.44
CA GLY A 66 26.84 -34.41 48.57
C GLY A 66 26.74 -35.77 49.26
N TYR A 67 26.26 -36.79 48.54
CA TYR A 67 26.30 -38.19 49.02
C TYR A 67 27.74 -38.68 49.35
N SER A 68 28.77 -38.03 48.79
CA SER A 68 30.19 -38.18 49.15
C SER A 68 30.45 -38.05 50.64
N ASP A 69 29.72 -37.17 51.31
CA ASP A 69 29.95 -36.81 52.71
C ASP A 69 29.18 -37.74 53.67
N VAL A 70 28.39 -38.68 53.15
CA VAL A 70 27.45 -39.52 53.92
C VAL A 70 27.99 -40.94 54.16
N ILE A 71 28.77 -41.50 53.23
CA ILE A 71 29.47 -42.80 53.41
C ILE A 71 30.85 -42.55 54.04
N SER A 72 31.24 -43.39 55.01
CA SER A 72 32.62 -43.39 55.55
C SER A 72 33.68 -43.41 54.44
N HIS A 73 34.78 -42.66 54.59
CA HIS A 73 35.85 -42.61 53.59
C HIS A 73 36.41 -44.00 53.24
N HIS A 74 36.43 -44.90 54.22
CA HIS A 74 36.99 -46.25 54.14
C HIS A 74 36.00 -47.32 53.65
N ALA A 75 34.73 -46.96 53.40
CA ALA A 75 33.68 -47.90 53.03
C ALA A 75 33.13 -47.66 51.61
N ARG A 76 32.68 -48.73 50.96
CA ARG A 76 31.96 -48.66 49.67
C ARG A 76 30.43 -48.69 49.83
N LYS A 77 29.92 -49.11 50.98
CA LYS A 77 28.50 -49.22 51.27
C LYS A 77 28.22 -48.72 52.69
N ALA A 78 27.18 -47.91 52.85
CA ALA A 78 26.61 -47.56 54.15
C ALA A 78 25.17 -48.08 54.24
N VAL A 79 24.74 -48.48 55.44
CA VAL A 79 23.39 -48.95 55.72
C VAL A 79 22.83 -48.15 56.89
N VAL A 80 21.60 -47.68 56.74
CA VAL A 80 20.85 -46.98 57.79
C VAL A 80 19.48 -47.62 57.90
N GLU A 81 19.10 -47.99 59.09
CA GLU A 81 17.86 -48.67 59.42
C GLU A 81 17.26 -47.98 60.65
N VAL A 82 16.02 -47.49 60.53
CA VAL A 82 15.33 -46.74 61.59
C VAL A 82 13.96 -47.35 61.81
N GLU A 83 13.70 -47.76 63.05
CA GLU A 83 12.37 -48.14 63.53
C GLU A 83 11.75 -46.95 64.26
N PHE A 84 10.52 -46.59 63.90
CA PHE A 84 9.76 -45.52 64.54
C PHE A 84 8.28 -45.87 64.64
N GLU A 85 7.61 -45.26 65.61
CA GLU A 85 6.18 -45.38 65.83
C GLU A 85 5.45 -44.17 65.26
N VAL A 86 4.30 -44.37 64.61
CA VAL A 86 3.39 -43.32 64.17
C VAL A 86 1.96 -43.71 64.53
N ASP A 87 1.31 -42.94 65.40
CA ASP A 87 -0.08 -43.17 65.84
C ASP A 87 -0.32 -44.61 66.36
N GLY A 88 0.63 -45.12 67.16
CA GLY A 88 0.61 -46.48 67.71
C GLY A 88 1.06 -47.59 66.76
N LYS A 89 1.28 -47.30 65.47
CA LYS A 89 1.80 -48.26 64.48
C LYS A 89 3.31 -48.18 64.38
N ALA A 90 3.99 -49.33 64.35
CA ALA A 90 5.43 -49.38 64.15
C ALA A 90 5.80 -49.49 62.65
N TYR A 91 6.82 -48.75 62.24
CA TYR A 91 7.37 -48.75 60.89
C TYR A 91 8.89 -48.91 60.94
N ARG A 92 9.46 -49.65 59.98
CA ARG A 92 10.91 -49.72 59.74
C ARG A 92 11.23 -49.15 58.36
N VAL A 93 12.24 -48.29 58.29
CA VAL A 93 12.81 -47.83 57.01
C VAL A 93 14.23 -48.35 56.90
N GLU A 94 14.51 -49.07 55.80
CA GLU A 94 15.83 -49.58 55.45
C GLU A 94 16.37 -48.78 54.26
N ARG A 95 17.55 -48.18 54.41
CA ARG A 95 18.26 -47.47 53.34
C ARG A 95 19.67 -48.01 53.21
N SER A 96 20.13 -48.20 51.96
CA SER A 96 21.56 -48.41 51.70
C SER A 96 22.08 -47.47 50.62
N LEU A 97 23.27 -46.92 50.87
CA LEU A 97 24.03 -46.05 49.98
C LEU A 97 25.24 -46.82 49.46
N GLU A 98 25.57 -46.66 48.19
CA GLU A 98 26.64 -47.40 47.54
C GLU A 98 27.51 -46.49 46.66
N ARG A 99 28.83 -46.61 46.83
CA ARG A 99 29.86 -45.87 46.10
C ARG A 99 30.27 -46.66 44.87
N THR A 100 29.77 -46.24 43.72
CA THR A 100 30.23 -46.71 42.41
C THR A 100 31.51 -45.97 41.99
N ARG A 101 32.06 -46.25 40.81
CA ARG A 101 33.30 -45.58 40.32
C ARG A 101 33.12 -44.07 40.14
N ASP A 102 31.94 -43.65 39.68
CA ASP A 102 31.69 -42.29 39.19
C ASP A 102 30.67 -41.51 40.03
N SER A 103 29.89 -42.19 40.89
CA SER A 103 28.90 -41.56 41.76
C SER A 103 28.57 -42.37 43.01
N ILE A 104 27.93 -41.72 43.99
CA ILE A 104 27.29 -42.39 45.12
C ILE A 104 25.78 -42.22 44.97
N SER A 105 25.05 -43.31 45.11
CA SER A 105 23.59 -43.35 44.99
C SER A 105 22.97 -44.20 46.09
N GLN A 106 21.66 -44.04 46.30
CA GLN A 106 20.91 -44.90 47.21
C GLN A 106 20.49 -46.18 46.48
N SER A 107 21.21 -47.30 46.71
CA SER A 107 20.96 -48.59 46.06
C SER A 107 19.86 -49.42 46.73
N THR A 108 19.34 -49.01 47.89
CA THR A 108 18.14 -49.63 48.49
C THR A 108 17.31 -48.61 49.28
N ALA A 109 15.99 -48.68 49.16
CA ALA A 109 15.02 -48.03 50.02
C ALA A 109 13.84 -48.98 50.26
N ARG A 110 13.47 -49.25 51.52
CA ARG A 110 12.24 -49.97 51.87
C ARG A 110 11.55 -49.30 53.04
N LEU A 111 10.23 -49.27 53.01
CA LEU A 111 9.35 -48.92 54.12
C LEU A 111 8.47 -50.12 54.45
N ILE A 112 8.49 -50.54 55.70
CA ILE A 112 7.83 -51.73 56.22
C ILE A 112 6.93 -51.31 57.38
N GLU A 113 5.67 -51.73 57.37
CA GLU A 113 4.74 -51.65 58.52
C GLU A 113 4.93 -52.93 59.35
N ILE A 114 5.32 -52.78 60.61
CA ILE A 114 5.48 -53.90 61.56
C ILE A 114 4.12 -54.14 62.21
N THR A 115 3.54 -55.31 61.98
CA THR A 115 2.22 -55.71 62.50
C THR A 115 2.32 -56.96 63.37
N GLU A 116 1.29 -57.24 64.16
CA GLU A 116 1.18 -58.48 64.96
C GLU A 116 1.28 -59.76 64.10
N ASN A 117 0.88 -59.67 62.82
CA ASN A 117 0.96 -60.76 61.84
C ASN A 117 2.27 -60.77 61.02
N GLY A 118 3.27 -59.97 61.41
CA GLY A 118 4.56 -59.86 60.74
C GLY A 118 4.74 -58.57 59.93
N GLU A 119 5.70 -58.59 59.02
CA GLU A 119 6.17 -57.42 58.26
C GLU A 119 5.40 -57.23 56.94
N LYS A 120 4.90 -56.01 56.70
CA LYS A 120 4.19 -55.63 55.48
C LYS A 120 4.95 -54.54 54.72
N LEU A 121 5.42 -54.85 53.52
CA LEU A 121 6.09 -53.89 52.65
C LEU A 121 5.10 -52.82 52.15
N VAL A 122 5.39 -51.55 52.44
CA VAL A 122 4.59 -50.38 52.03
C VAL A 122 5.16 -49.76 50.74
N ALA A 123 6.48 -49.66 50.64
CA ALA A 123 7.18 -49.14 49.46
C ALA A 123 8.62 -49.68 49.37
N SER A 124 9.14 -49.79 48.15
CA SER A 124 10.46 -50.38 47.84
C SER A 124 11.33 -49.58 46.85
N THR A 125 10.89 -48.37 46.49
CA THR A 125 11.65 -47.43 45.63
C THR A 125 12.00 -46.18 46.42
N VAL A 126 13.11 -45.52 46.09
CA VAL A 126 13.55 -44.29 46.80
C VAL A 126 12.45 -43.22 46.79
N SER A 127 11.88 -42.94 45.61
CA SER A 127 10.80 -41.94 45.48
C SER A 127 9.55 -42.35 46.24
N GLY A 128 9.09 -43.61 46.08
CA GLY A 128 7.87 -44.10 46.73
C GLY A 128 8.00 -44.15 48.26
N VAL A 129 9.15 -44.57 48.80
CA VAL A 129 9.42 -44.52 50.25
C VAL A 129 9.38 -43.07 50.75
N ASN A 130 10.05 -42.14 50.06
CA ASN A 130 10.06 -40.73 50.47
C ASN A 130 8.65 -40.10 50.43
N GLU A 131 7.85 -40.39 49.40
CA GLU A 131 6.47 -39.92 49.28
C GLU A 131 5.57 -40.47 50.40
N GLN A 132 5.68 -41.77 50.70
CA GLN A 132 4.91 -42.38 51.79
C GLN A 132 5.35 -41.85 53.16
N ILE A 133 6.63 -41.58 53.38
CA ILE A 133 7.11 -40.96 54.63
C ILE A 133 6.52 -39.57 54.84
N VAL A 134 6.49 -38.71 53.81
CA VAL A 134 5.86 -37.38 53.91
C VAL A 134 4.35 -37.51 54.16
N LYS A 135 3.66 -38.51 53.58
CA LYS A 135 2.23 -38.77 53.85
C LYS A 135 1.96 -39.29 55.27
N LEU A 136 2.82 -40.16 55.81
CA LEU A 136 2.70 -40.74 57.15
C LEU A 136 2.99 -39.70 58.24
N LEU A 137 4.12 -38.99 58.13
CA LEU A 137 4.55 -38.01 59.12
C LEU A 137 3.85 -36.66 58.97
N ARG A 138 3.30 -36.35 57.79
CA ARG A 138 2.65 -35.07 57.42
C ARG A 138 3.52 -33.82 57.58
N VAL A 139 4.82 -34.04 57.79
CA VAL A 139 5.85 -33.03 58.01
C VAL A 139 6.98 -33.35 57.02
N SER A 140 7.50 -32.35 56.33
CA SER A 140 8.66 -32.48 55.46
C SER A 140 9.96 -32.52 56.27
N TRP A 141 11.05 -33.03 55.68
CA TRP A 141 12.35 -33.02 56.38
C TRP A 141 12.83 -31.61 56.75
N ARG A 142 12.41 -30.58 56.00
CA ARG A 142 12.75 -29.19 56.30
C ARG A 142 12.04 -28.69 57.54
N GLU A 143 10.71 -28.83 57.57
CA GLU A 143 9.89 -28.51 58.74
C GLU A 143 10.42 -29.26 59.96
N MET A 144 10.61 -30.59 59.84
CA MET A 144 11.16 -31.46 60.88
C MET A 144 12.49 -30.96 61.45
N LEU A 145 13.43 -30.59 60.57
CA LEU A 145 14.75 -30.07 60.95
C LEU A 145 14.64 -28.71 61.65
N THR A 146 13.69 -27.88 61.23
CA THR A 146 13.48 -26.55 61.82
C THR A 146 12.74 -26.63 63.16
N THR A 147 11.78 -27.55 63.33
CA THR A 147 10.89 -27.63 64.50
C THR A 147 11.33 -28.62 65.58
N ASN A 148 11.81 -29.81 65.23
CA ASN A 148 12.06 -30.89 66.19
C ASN A 148 13.55 -31.16 66.47
N VAL A 149 14.45 -30.42 65.82
CA VAL A 149 15.90 -30.59 65.93
C VAL A 149 16.56 -29.24 66.14
N VAL A 150 17.27 -29.06 67.25
CA VAL A 150 18.01 -27.84 67.58
C VAL A 150 19.50 -28.12 67.40
N ALA A 151 20.01 -27.82 66.21
CA ALA A 151 21.38 -28.16 65.84
C ALA A 151 22.41 -27.11 66.26
N GLN A 152 23.66 -27.55 66.50
CA GLN A 152 24.79 -26.67 66.78
C GLN A 152 25.01 -25.69 65.60
N LYS A 153 25.32 -24.41 65.88
CA LYS A 153 25.45 -23.30 64.92
C LYS A 153 24.19 -22.90 64.13
N ASP A 154 23.14 -23.71 64.11
CA ASP A 154 21.86 -23.33 63.49
C ASP A 154 21.18 -22.19 64.27
N LEU A 155 21.39 -22.17 65.59
CA LEU A 155 21.10 -21.02 66.46
C LEU A 155 21.82 -19.75 65.97
N GLU A 156 23.16 -19.76 65.86
CA GLU A 156 23.94 -18.62 65.33
C GLU A 156 23.46 -18.14 63.95
N ARG A 157 23.04 -19.07 63.09
CA ARG A 157 22.52 -18.77 61.75
C ARG A 157 21.26 -17.91 61.83
N ILE A 158 20.32 -18.23 62.71
CA ILE A 158 19.07 -17.47 62.92
C ILE A 158 19.35 -16.06 63.47
N ILE A 159 20.37 -15.87 64.32
CA ILE A 159 20.82 -14.52 64.76
C ILE A 159 21.26 -13.66 63.58
N ARG A 160 21.96 -14.24 62.59
CA ARG A 160 22.56 -13.52 61.47
C ARG A 160 21.64 -13.32 60.27
N MET A 161 20.41 -13.85 60.29
CA MET A 161 19.45 -13.69 59.20
C MET A 161 18.89 -12.27 59.12
N ARG A 162 18.84 -11.74 57.88
CA ARG A 162 18.07 -10.53 57.53
C ARG A 162 16.56 -10.82 57.63
N GLY A 163 15.74 -9.77 57.67
CA GLY A 163 14.27 -9.87 57.83
C GLY A 163 13.65 -10.95 56.92
N ASP A 164 13.88 -10.85 55.61
CA ASP A 164 13.30 -11.75 54.61
C ASP A 164 13.79 -13.21 54.72
N ASP A 165 14.99 -13.46 55.24
CA ASP A 165 15.48 -14.81 55.53
C ASP A 165 14.83 -15.37 56.80
N ARG A 166 14.67 -14.52 57.82
CA ARG A 166 14.03 -14.89 59.10
C ARG A 166 12.55 -15.16 58.91
N GLU A 167 11.83 -14.30 58.19
CA GLU A 167 10.41 -14.50 57.86
C GLU A 167 10.20 -15.83 57.14
N ARG A 168 11.08 -16.22 56.20
CA ARG A 168 11.01 -17.53 55.55
C ARG A 168 11.19 -18.70 56.52
N VAL A 169 12.14 -18.61 57.47
CA VAL A 169 12.35 -19.66 58.48
C VAL A 169 11.18 -19.77 59.46
N VAL A 170 10.59 -18.64 59.89
CA VAL A 170 9.44 -18.69 60.79
C VAL A 170 8.16 -19.12 60.05
N ASN A 171 7.96 -18.68 58.80
CA ASN A 171 6.87 -19.20 57.96
C ASN A 171 7.01 -20.71 57.70
N LEU A 172 8.24 -21.24 57.61
CA LEU A 172 8.51 -22.68 57.56
C LEU A 172 8.17 -23.38 58.89
N MET A 173 8.53 -22.81 60.06
CA MET A 173 8.11 -23.33 61.37
C MET A 173 6.58 -23.40 61.49
N MET A 174 5.88 -22.38 60.99
CA MET A 174 4.42 -22.27 61.05
C MET A 174 3.66 -23.07 59.98
N GLY A 175 4.36 -23.74 59.05
CA GLY A 175 3.71 -24.42 57.91
C GLY A 175 3.07 -23.49 56.88
N LEU A 176 3.38 -22.19 56.93
CA LEU A 176 2.83 -21.18 56.00
C LEU A 176 3.37 -21.29 54.57
N GLU A 177 4.41 -22.12 54.33
CA GLU A 177 4.91 -22.36 52.96
C GLU A 177 3.82 -22.84 51.99
N ALA A 178 2.85 -23.63 52.46
CA ALA A 178 1.76 -24.13 51.62
C ALA A 178 0.84 -22.99 51.14
N TYR A 179 0.53 -22.03 52.02
CA TYR A 179 -0.29 -20.85 51.72
C TYR A 179 0.43 -19.89 50.79
N ASN A 180 1.74 -19.66 51.02
CA ASN A 180 2.54 -18.80 50.14
C ASN A 180 2.62 -19.39 48.72
N ARG A 181 2.95 -20.69 48.58
CA ARG A 181 2.93 -21.38 47.27
C ARG A 181 1.56 -21.36 46.58
N ALA A 182 0.47 -21.49 47.35
CA ALA A 182 -0.87 -21.37 46.80
C ALA A 182 -1.15 -19.93 46.30
N THR A 183 -0.74 -18.92 47.07
CA THR A 183 -0.88 -17.50 46.72
C THR A 183 -0.12 -17.17 45.43
N ASP A 184 1.15 -17.59 45.33
CA ASP A 184 1.98 -17.38 44.14
C ASP A 184 1.35 -17.99 42.89
N ARG A 185 0.82 -19.21 43.00
CA ARG A 185 0.12 -19.91 41.90
C ARG A 185 -1.18 -19.22 41.49
N ILE A 186 -2.00 -18.79 42.46
CA ILE A 186 -3.25 -18.07 42.18
C ILE A 186 -2.95 -16.72 41.48
N GLU A 187 -1.86 -16.04 41.87
CA GLU A 187 -1.40 -14.81 41.24
C GLU A 187 -0.85 -15.03 39.82
N GLU A 188 -0.17 -16.15 39.56
CA GLU A 188 0.22 -16.57 38.21
C GLU A 188 -1.00 -16.86 37.31
N GLU A 189 -1.96 -17.67 37.79
CA GLU A 189 -3.24 -17.92 37.11
C GLU A 189 -4.00 -16.62 36.83
N ARG A 190 -4.02 -15.67 37.78
CA ARG A 190 -4.64 -14.35 37.61
C ARG A 190 -4.00 -13.54 36.49
N ARG A 191 -2.67 -13.54 36.39
CA ARG A 191 -1.93 -12.80 35.34
C ARG A 191 -2.18 -13.38 33.96
N GLU A 192 -2.22 -14.70 33.81
CA GLU A 192 -2.59 -15.34 32.55
C GLU A 192 -4.01 -14.96 32.09
N LEU A 193 -4.98 -15.02 33.01
CA LEU A 193 -6.37 -14.65 32.74
C LEU A 193 -6.49 -13.15 32.40
N GLN A 194 -5.72 -12.29 33.07
CA GLN A 194 -5.68 -10.86 32.77
C GLN A 194 -5.14 -10.60 31.35
N GLY A 195 -4.06 -11.26 30.93
CA GLY A 195 -3.53 -11.13 29.57
C GLY A 195 -4.53 -11.61 28.49
N LYS A 196 -5.30 -12.66 28.78
CA LYS A 196 -6.40 -13.14 27.92
C LYS A 196 -7.54 -12.11 27.86
N ALA A 197 -7.93 -11.52 28.99
CA ALA A 197 -8.95 -10.48 29.06
C ALA A 197 -8.54 -9.21 28.29
N GLU A 198 -7.30 -8.74 28.45
CA GLU A 198 -6.77 -7.58 27.72
C GLU A 198 -6.74 -7.82 26.20
N THR A 199 -6.35 -9.03 25.77
CA THR A 199 -6.38 -9.44 24.36
C THR A 199 -7.82 -9.46 23.80
N SER A 200 -8.76 -10.06 24.54
CA SER A 200 -10.18 -10.11 24.17
C SER A 200 -10.79 -8.70 24.08
N LYS A 201 -10.46 -7.81 25.02
CA LYS A 201 -10.88 -6.41 25.04
C LYS A 201 -10.35 -5.63 23.83
N ALA A 202 -9.08 -5.82 23.46
CA ALA A 202 -8.50 -5.20 22.28
C ALA A 202 -9.22 -5.65 20.99
N ARG A 203 -9.52 -6.94 20.87
CA ARG A 203 -10.30 -7.50 19.75
C ARG A 203 -11.73 -6.95 19.72
N LEU A 204 -12.38 -6.81 20.87
CA LEU A 204 -13.74 -6.27 20.98
C LEU A 204 -13.82 -4.83 20.46
N GLU A 205 -12.86 -3.96 20.82
CA GLU A 205 -12.79 -2.58 20.33
C GLU A 205 -12.34 -2.47 18.86
N GLU A 206 -11.60 -3.44 18.32
CA GLU A 206 -11.36 -3.57 16.88
C GLU A 206 -12.68 -3.88 16.13
N VAL A 207 -13.36 -4.97 16.50
CA VAL A 207 -14.62 -5.41 15.87
C VAL A 207 -15.69 -4.32 15.93
N LYS A 208 -15.82 -3.63 17.08
CA LYS A 208 -16.74 -2.50 17.28
C LYS A 208 -16.48 -1.33 16.32
N ARG A 209 -15.21 -0.98 16.08
CA ARG A 209 -14.84 0.06 15.10
C ARG A 209 -15.21 -0.37 13.67
N THR A 210 -14.93 -1.62 13.30
CA THR A 210 -15.32 -2.16 11.99
C THR A 210 -16.83 -2.17 11.80
N ILE A 211 -17.61 -2.56 12.82
CA ILE A 211 -19.08 -2.49 12.77
C ILE A 211 -19.55 -1.05 12.52
N ALA A 212 -19.01 -0.06 13.24
CA ALA A 212 -19.42 1.34 13.05
C ALA A 212 -19.17 1.86 11.62
N ILE A 213 -18.01 1.51 11.02
CA ILE A 213 -17.67 1.86 9.63
C ILE A 213 -18.65 1.19 8.65
N LEU A 214 -18.95 -0.10 8.84
CA LEU A 214 -19.87 -0.83 7.97
C LEU A 214 -21.33 -0.37 8.14
N GLU A 215 -21.74 0.08 9.33
CA GLU A 215 -23.05 0.71 9.52
C GLU A 215 -23.17 2.06 8.80
N GLU A 216 -22.08 2.82 8.72
CA GLU A 216 -22.01 4.03 7.92
C GLU A 216 -22.06 3.73 6.42
N GLN A 217 -21.27 2.76 5.94
CA GLN A 217 -21.36 2.29 4.56
C GLN A 217 -22.78 1.82 4.19
N LYS A 218 -23.47 1.11 5.10
CA LYS A 218 -24.87 0.69 4.89
C LYS A 218 -25.83 1.87 4.71
N ARG A 219 -25.62 2.98 5.43
CA ARG A 219 -26.38 4.24 5.22
C ARG A 219 -26.04 4.86 3.86
N ASN A 220 -24.76 4.90 3.50
CA ASN A 220 -24.28 5.45 2.24
C ASN A 220 -24.81 4.66 1.02
N VAL A 221 -24.86 3.33 1.08
CA VAL A 221 -25.47 2.47 0.05
C VAL A 221 -26.94 2.84 -0.21
N SER A 222 -27.72 3.11 0.84
CA SER A 222 -29.11 3.55 0.68
C SER A 222 -29.21 4.88 -0.08
N SER A 223 -28.38 5.87 0.29
CA SER A 223 -28.32 7.16 -0.39
C SER A 223 -27.86 7.05 -1.85
N TRP A 224 -26.83 6.25 -2.13
CA TRP A 224 -26.34 6.03 -3.51
C TRP A 224 -27.36 5.29 -4.37
N ARG A 225 -28.19 4.40 -3.80
CA ARG A 225 -29.30 3.75 -4.51
C ARG A 225 -30.40 4.75 -4.91
N GLU A 226 -30.73 5.72 -4.06
CA GLU A 226 -31.67 6.80 -4.39
C GLU A 226 -31.12 7.71 -5.49
N GLU A 227 -29.83 8.08 -5.41
CA GLU A 227 -29.16 8.88 -6.44
C GLU A 227 -29.06 8.12 -7.77
N LEU A 228 -28.72 6.83 -7.74
CA LEU A 228 -28.68 5.96 -8.91
C LEU A 228 -30.06 5.87 -9.58
N ALA A 229 -31.12 5.61 -8.81
CA ALA A 229 -32.49 5.55 -9.34
C ALA A 229 -32.91 6.88 -9.98
N ARG A 230 -32.52 8.01 -9.41
CA ARG A 230 -32.75 9.36 -9.98
C ARG A 230 -31.99 9.56 -11.29
N LEU A 231 -30.74 9.14 -11.39
CA LEU A 231 -29.94 9.26 -12.61
C LEU A 231 -30.45 8.33 -13.72
N GLU A 232 -30.78 7.08 -13.39
CA GLU A 232 -31.38 6.13 -14.31
C GLU A 232 -32.75 6.59 -14.81
N GLY A 233 -33.56 7.22 -13.94
CA GLY A 233 -34.84 7.82 -14.31
C GLY A 233 -34.71 9.02 -15.27
N ASN A 234 -33.63 9.80 -15.17
CA ASN A 234 -33.37 10.94 -16.04
C ASN A 234 -32.70 10.56 -17.38
N LEU A 235 -32.02 9.41 -17.46
CA LEU A 235 -31.27 9.00 -18.65
C LEU A 235 -32.11 8.93 -19.96
N PRO A 236 -33.38 8.45 -19.96
CA PRO A 236 -34.25 8.48 -21.13
C PRO A 236 -34.46 9.90 -21.71
N ASP A 237 -34.54 10.92 -20.87
CA ASP A 237 -34.73 12.31 -21.33
C ASP A 237 -33.47 12.89 -21.98
N PHE A 238 -32.27 12.44 -21.59
CA PHE A 238 -31.03 12.79 -22.29
C PHE A 238 -30.94 12.08 -23.64
N LEU A 239 -31.21 10.76 -23.68
CA LEU A 239 -31.27 9.97 -24.92
C LEU A 239 -32.25 10.56 -25.94
N LYS A 240 -33.47 10.92 -25.50
CA LYS A 240 -34.49 11.51 -26.36
C LYS A 240 -34.08 12.86 -26.93
N ARG A 241 -33.43 13.72 -26.13
CA ARG A 241 -32.94 15.03 -26.59
C ARG A 241 -31.79 14.89 -27.58
N GLU A 242 -30.81 14.04 -27.28
CA GLU A 242 -29.71 13.74 -28.20
C GLU A 242 -30.22 13.18 -29.54
N GLU A 243 -31.20 12.28 -29.53
CA GLU A 243 -31.76 11.72 -30.77
C GLU A 243 -32.47 12.79 -31.62
N LEU A 244 -33.26 13.66 -31.00
CA LEU A 244 -33.93 14.77 -31.70
C LEU A 244 -32.90 15.73 -32.32
N ASP A 245 -31.90 16.14 -31.55
CA ASP A 245 -30.89 17.09 -32.02
C ASP A 245 -29.98 16.47 -33.10
N ARG A 246 -29.68 15.16 -33.02
CA ARG A 246 -29.02 14.42 -34.11
C ARG A 246 -29.85 14.46 -35.39
N LYS A 247 -31.15 14.12 -35.31
CA LYS A 247 -32.08 14.18 -36.45
C LYS A 247 -32.19 15.59 -37.03
N ALA A 248 -32.14 16.62 -36.17
CA ALA A 248 -32.12 18.02 -36.60
C ALA A 248 -30.86 18.36 -37.41
N VAL A 249 -29.68 17.99 -36.93
CA VAL A 249 -28.41 18.19 -37.66
C VAL A 249 -28.41 17.42 -38.99
N GLU A 250 -28.85 16.16 -39.01
CA GLU A 250 -28.96 15.36 -40.24
C GLU A 250 -29.92 15.98 -41.27
N TYR A 251 -31.03 16.57 -40.82
CA TYR A 251 -31.97 17.28 -41.69
C TYR A 251 -31.37 18.59 -42.23
N LEU A 252 -30.75 19.40 -41.36
CA LEU A 252 -30.18 20.69 -41.73
C LEU A 252 -28.97 20.55 -42.68
N GLU A 253 -28.16 19.50 -42.53
CA GLU A 253 -27.09 19.16 -43.49
C GLU A 253 -27.67 18.84 -44.89
N ARG A 254 -28.74 18.02 -44.97
CA ARG A 254 -29.42 17.73 -46.24
C ARG A 254 -30.06 18.99 -46.85
N LEU A 255 -30.72 19.81 -46.04
CA LEU A 255 -31.31 21.06 -46.50
C LEU A 255 -30.24 22.05 -46.99
N SER A 256 -29.13 22.18 -46.26
CA SER A 256 -27.98 23.01 -46.65
C SER A 256 -27.41 22.58 -47.99
N THR A 257 -27.09 21.30 -48.18
CA THR A 257 -26.56 20.81 -49.47
C THR A 257 -27.52 21.09 -50.63
N THR A 258 -28.83 20.97 -50.41
CA THR A 258 -29.87 21.27 -51.40
C THR A 258 -29.94 22.77 -51.73
N LEU A 259 -29.93 23.64 -50.72
CA LEU A 259 -29.94 25.09 -50.90
C LEU A 259 -28.64 25.62 -51.50
N LYS A 260 -27.50 24.99 -51.20
CA LYS A 260 -26.21 25.29 -51.80
C LYS A 260 -26.20 24.97 -53.29
N GLN A 261 -26.61 23.75 -53.65
CA GLN A 261 -26.76 23.35 -55.06
C GLN A 261 -27.68 24.31 -55.83
N LYS A 262 -28.81 24.71 -55.23
CA LYS A 262 -29.71 25.70 -55.81
C LYS A 262 -29.04 27.07 -55.99
N SER A 263 -28.42 27.62 -54.93
CA SER A 263 -27.70 28.91 -54.95
C SER A 263 -26.57 28.95 -55.97
N ASP A 264 -25.79 27.87 -56.08
CA ASP A 264 -24.69 27.77 -57.02
C ASP A 264 -25.21 27.65 -58.47
N LEU A 265 -26.30 26.91 -58.71
CA LEU A 265 -26.98 26.87 -60.02
C LEU A 265 -27.64 28.21 -60.39
N GLU A 266 -28.22 28.94 -59.44
CA GLU A 266 -28.78 30.28 -59.67
C GLU A 266 -27.68 31.29 -60.04
N LYS A 267 -26.52 31.23 -59.39
CA LYS A 267 -25.33 32.04 -59.74
C LYS A 267 -24.77 31.65 -61.11
N ASP A 268 -24.60 30.36 -61.38
CA ASP A 268 -24.14 29.87 -62.68
C ASP A 268 -25.09 30.28 -63.81
N LEU A 269 -26.40 30.16 -63.59
CA LEU A 269 -27.41 30.58 -64.55
C LEU A 269 -27.34 32.09 -64.80
N SER A 270 -27.27 32.91 -63.75
CA SER A 270 -27.13 34.36 -63.89
C SER A 270 -25.87 34.76 -64.65
N ASN A 271 -24.75 34.05 -64.43
CA ASN A 271 -23.50 34.28 -65.14
C ASN A 271 -23.59 33.85 -66.62
N VAL A 272 -24.24 32.74 -66.92
CA VAL A 272 -24.48 32.26 -68.30
C VAL A 272 -25.45 33.18 -69.04
N GLU A 273 -26.51 33.67 -68.41
CA GLU A 273 -27.48 34.60 -69.00
C GLU A 273 -26.86 35.97 -69.30
N LYS A 274 -26.03 36.52 -68.39
CA LYS A 274 -25.22 37.73 -68.68
C LYS A 274 -24.31 37.52 -69.89
N ARG A 275 -23.58 36.41 -69.91
CA ARG A 275 -22.65 36.09 -71.01
C ARG A 275 -23.37 35.85 -72.33
N LEU A 276 -24.59 35.31 -72.31
CA LEU A 276 -25.46 35.20 -73.49
C LEU A 276 -25.87 36.59 -74.01
N ALA A 277 -26.24 37.53 -73.13
CA ALA A 277 -26.58 38.90 -73.52
C ALA A 277 -25.39 39.61 -74.19
N ASP A 278 -24.19 39.56 -73.58
CA ASP A 278 -22.96 40.14 -74.16
C ASP A 278 -22.65 39.53 -75.54
N LEU A 279 -22.80 38.20 -75.68
CA LEU A 279 -22.53 37.50 -76.94
C LEU A 279 -23.57 37.81 -78.03
N GLN A 280 -24.83 38.00 -77.65
CA GLN A 280 -25.91 38.42 -78.55
C GLN A 280 -25.67 39.85 -79.06
N GLU A 281 -25.19 40.77 -78.21
CA GLU A 281 -24.82 42.12 -78.63
C GLU A 281 -23.66 42.11 -79.64
N GLN A 282 -22.61 41.34 -79.36
CA GLN A 282 -21.48 41.15 -80.28
C GLN A 282 -21.91 40.52 -81.62
N LEU A 283 -22.75 39.47 -81.57
CA LEU A 283 -23.26 38.81 -82.77
C LEU A 283 -24.10 39.79 -83.63
N ASN A 284 -24.96 40.60 -83.01
CA ASN A 284 -25.74 41.62 -83.70
C ASN A 284 -24.86 42.68 -84.39
N TYR A 285 -23.74 43.08 -83.77
CA TYR A 285 -22.75 43.97 -84.38
C TYR A 285 -22.16 43.36 -85.66
N PHE A 286 -21.68 42.10 -85.60
CA PHE A 286 -21.10 41.45 -86.78
C PHE A 286 -22.12 41.14 -87.87
N LEU A 287 -23.34 40.71 -87.51
CA LEU A 287 -24.43 40.46 -88.46
C LEU A 287 -24.87 41.74 -89.19
N LYS A 288 -24.77 42.91 -88.54
CA LYS A 288 -25.04 44.21 -89.19
C LYS A 288 -23.89 44.65 -90.10
N LYS A 289 -22.63 44.45 -89.69
CA LYS A 289 -21.44 44.89 -90.44
C LYS A 289 -21.16 44.02 -91.67
N LYS A 290 -21.49 42.72 -91.65
CA LYS A 290 -21.29 41.79 -92.78
C LYS A 290 -21.94 42.25 -94.11
N PRO A 291 -23.26 42.56 -94.17
CA PRO A 291 -23.89 43.01 -95.42
C PRO A 291 -23.38 44.37 -95.91
N GLU A 292 -22.88 45.25 -95.04
CA GLU A 292 -22.23 46.51 -95.43
C GLU A 292 -20.94 46.21 -96.24
N VAL A 293 -20.06 45.35 -95.72
CA VAL A 293 -18.82 44.92 -96.40
C VAL A 293 -19.10 44.14 -97.69
N GLU A 294 -20.13 43.28 -97.71
CA GLU A 294 -20.53 42.53 -98.91
C GLU A 294 -21.09 43.44 -100.02
N ALA A 295 -21.80 44.51 -99.66
CA ALA A 295 -22.27 45.52 -100.62
C ALA A 295 -21.10 46.33 -101.23
N ASP A 296 -20.11 46.70 -100.42
CA ASP A 296 -18.91 47.39 -100.91
C ASP A 296 -18.09 46.50 -101.87
N ILE A 297 -17.99 45.20 -101.60
CA ILE A 297 -17.37 44.22 -102.51
C ILE A 297 -18.13 44.15 -103.85
N GLN A 298 -19.46 44.15 -103.84
CA GLN A 298 -20.23 44.15 -105.10
C GLN A 298 -20.06 45.45 -105.89
N ASN A 299 -20.10 46.60 -105.23
CA ASN A 299 -19.89 47.92 -105.86
C ASN A 299 -18.51 48.02 -106.51
N LEU A 300 -17.45 47.53 -105.85
CA LEU A 300 -16.10 47.49 -106.42
C LEU A 300 -15.96 46.50 -107.59
N LYS A 301 -16.58 45.31 -107.51
CA LYS A 301 -16.60 44.35 -108.63
C LYS A 301 -17.30 44.90 -109.87
N ALA A 302 -18.44 45.58 -109.70
CA ALA A 302 -19.15 46.22 -110.80
C ALA A 302 -18.26 47.27 -111.51
N ARG A 303 -17.54 48.09 -110.73
CA ARG A 303 -16.64 49.14 -111.23
C ARG A 303 -15.38 48.61 -111.91
N SER A 304 -14.87 47.45 -111.46
CA SER A 304 -13.74 46.74 -112.08
C SER A 304 -14.10 46.16 -113.46
N SER A 305 -15.32 45.63 -113.62
CA SER A 305 -15.77 45.00 -114.87
C SER A 305 -15.88 45.96 -116.06
N GLU A 306 -15.98 47.28 -115.82
CA GLU A 306 -16.27 48.30 -116.84
C GLU A 306 -15.04 48.66 -117.71
N TYR A 307 -13.82 48.27 -117.28
CA TYR A 307 -12.55 48.72 -117.89
C TYR A 307 -11.76 47.61 -118.61
N SER A 308 -12.27 46.39 -118.69
CA SER A 308 -11.56 45.22 -119.25
C SER A 308 -11.22 45.32 -120.76
N GLY A 309 -11.81 46.27 -121.50
CA GLY A 309 -11.53 46.51 -122.92
C GLY A 309 -10.44 47.56 -123.22
N VAL A 310 -9.80 48.15 -122.19
CA VAL A 310 -8.92 49.32 -122.35
C VAL A 310 -7.52 48.96 -122.86
N GLU A 311 -6.97 47.82 -122.45
CA GLU A 311 -5.60 47.40 -122.75
C GLU A 311 -5.35 47.21 -124.25
N GLY A 312 -6.32 46.64 -124.98
CA GLY A 312 -6.21 46.40 -126.42
C GLY A 312 -6.22 47.67 -127.30
N ARG A 313 -6.81 48.78 -126.83
CA ARG A 313 -6.90 50.04 -127.61
C ARG A 313 -5.63 50.87 -127.52
N VAL A 314 -4.91 50.83 -126.41
CA VAL A 314 -3.62 51.54 -126.23
C VAL A 314 -2.57 51.00 -127.23
N LEU A 315 -2.48 49.67 -127.36
CA LEU A 315 -1.52 48.99 -128.24
C LEU A 315 -1.77 49.23 -129.74
N GLN A 316 -3.02 49.50 -130.15
CA GLN A 316 -3.33 49.86 -131.54
C GLN A 316 -2.92 51.29 -131.87
N LEU A 317 -3.14 52.25 -130.96
CA LEU A 317 -2.86 53.67 -131.18
C LEU A 317 -1.34 53.96 -131.25
N GLU A 318 -0.52 53.30 -130.43
CA GLU A 318 0.95 53.46 -130.48
C GLU A 318 1.55 53.01 -131.84
N ASN A 319 0.93 52.02 -132.51
CA ASN A 319 1.35 51.56 -133.84
C ASN A 319 0.96 52.53 -134.98
N GLU A 320 -0.17 53.25 -134.86
CA GLU A 320 -0.56 54.25 -135.86
C GLU A 320 0.35 55.49 -135.85
N VAL A 321 0.76 55.96 -134.67
CA VAL A 321 1.67 57.12 -134.53
C VAL A 321 3.01 56.87 -135.25
N ASN A 322 3.60 55.68 -135.07
CA ASN A 322 4.87 55.32 -135.69
C ASN A 322 4.79 55.29 -137.23
N ARG A 323 3.71 54.75 -137.81
CA ARG A 323 3.51 54.74 -139.28
C ARG A 323 3.41 56.15 -139.88
N ILE A 324 2.83 57.11 -139.14
CA ILE A 324 2.71 58.50 -139.60
C ILE A 324 4.08 59.21 -139.59
N ALA A 325 4.99 58.84 -138.69
CA ALA A 325 6.33 59.43 -138.59
C ALA A 325 7.23 59.07 -139.79
N GLU A 326 7.20 57.83 -140.27
CA GLU A 326 8.05 57.39 -141.39
C GLU A 326 7.65 58.02 -142.74
N ALA A 327 6.34 58.15 -143.00
CA ALA A 327 5.81 58.73 -144.23
C ALA A 327 6.28 60.18 -144.47
N MET A 328 6.63 60.92 -143.41
CA MET A 328 7.08 62.31 -143.49
C MET A 328 8.54 62.45 -143.99
N LYS A 329 9.32 61.37 -144.00
CA LYS A 329 10.79 61.39 -144.23
C LYS A 329 11.19 61.39 -145.71
N SER A 330 10.26 61.10 -146.63
CA SER A 330 10.51 60.85 -148.06
C SER A 330 10.36 62.05 -149.01
N LEU A 331 9.99 63.24 -148.52
CA LEU A 331 9.91 64.47 -149.32
C LEU A 331 11.10 65.43 -149.09
N LYS A 332 12.15 65.34 -149.92
CA LYS A 332 13.29 66.29 -149.95
C LYS A 332 13.40 67.08 -151.27
N MET A 333 14.06 68.24 -151.23
CA MET A 333 14.43 69.07 -152.41
C MET A 333 15.90 68.86 -152.80
N PRO A 334 16.25 68.85 -154.10
CA PRO A 334 17.64 68.85 -154.58
C PRO A 334 18.22 70.28 -154.75
N LEU A 335 19.55 70.37 -154.81
CA LEU A 335 20.34 71.59 -154.53
C LEU A 335 20.35 72.71 -155.60
N TRP A 336 19.87 72.48 -156.83
CA TRP A 336 19.99 73.48 -157.91
C TRP A 336 18.94 74.59 -157.89
N ALA A 337 17.85 74.43 -157.12
CA ALA A 337 16.72 75.37 -157.09
C ALA A 337 16.89 76.59 -156.15
N LYS A 338 18.13 76.95 -155.76
CA LYS A 338 18.42 78.05 -154.81
C LYS A 338 19.27 79.22 -155.35
N ALA A 339 19.75 79.17 -156.59
CA ALA A 339 20.66 80.19 -157.14
C ALA A 339 19.98 81.27 -158.03
N GLY A 340 18.76 81.01 -158.55
CA GLY A 340 18.14 81.86 -159.57
C GLY A 340 17.58 83.21 -159.12
N ALA A 341 17.49 83.47 -157.81
CA ALA A 341 16.89 84.70 -157.26
C ALA A 341 17.88 85.87 -157.08
N LEU A 342 19.11 85.75 -157.62
CA LEU A 342 20.21 86.69 -157.36
C LEU A 342 20.62 87.54 -158.58
N ILE A 343 20.15 87.22 -159.80
CA ILE A 343 20.53 87.94 -161.03
C ILE A 343 19.31 88.17 -161.93
N LEU A 344 18.35 88.95 -161.43
CA LEU A 344 17.33 89.62 -162.24
C LEU A 344 16.88 90.92 -161.56
N ILE A 345 17.79 91.92 -161.56
CA ILE A 345 17.60 93.39 -161.68
C ILE A 345 18.93 94.07 -161.30
N ALA A 346 19.92 93.90 -162.18
CA ALA A 346 21.10 94.75 -162.34
C ALA A 346 21.72 94.40 -163.71
N GLY A 347 21.46 95.14 -164.79
CA GLY A 347 20.58 96.30 -164.94
C GLY A 347 20.21 96.52 -166.41
N GLY A 348 19.44 97.58 -166.69
CA GLY A 348 18.96 97.90 -168.04
C GLY A 348 18.14 99.19 -168.03
N LEU A 349 18.84 100.33 -168.02
CA LEU A 349 18.24 101.66 -168.00
C LEU A 349 17.61 102.06 -169.35
N ALA A 350 16.71 103.04 -169.28
CA ALA A 350 16.20 103.94 -170.33
C ALA A 350 14.86 103.58 -171.05
N LEU A 351 13.83 104.35 -170.63
CA LEU A 351 12.66 104.88 -171.37
C LEU A 351 11.53 103.96 -171.87
N THR A 352 10.34 104.22 -171.31
CA THR A 352 9.05 104.23 -172.03
C THR A 352 8.49 105.66 -172.15
N LEU A 353 9.29 106.56 -172.74
CA LEU A 353 8.81 107.50 -173.75
C LEU A 353 9.50 107.04 -175.05
N LEU A 354 8.81 106.68 -176.13
CA LEU A 354 7.49 107.10 -176.59
C LEU A 354 6.75 106.04 -177.43
N THR A 355 5.44 105.90 -177.22
CA THR A 355 4.43 105.22 -178.09
C THR A 355 4.44 103.65 -178.07
N PRO A 356 3.40 102.92 -178.56
CA PRO A 356 2.64 102.05 -177.65
C PRO A 356 2.42 100.62 -178.21
N LEU A 357 3.50 99.89 -178.53
CA LEU A 357 3.39 98.65 -179.31
C LEU A 357 4.10 97.40 -178.74
N SER A 358 5.04 97.53 -177.79
CA SER A 358 5.75 96.37 -177.19
C SER A 358 5.02 95.72 -176.00
N LEU A 359 3.94 96.34 -175.50
CA LEU A 359 3.06 95.79 -174.46
C LEU A 359 2.26 94.54 -174.90
N LEU A 360 2.35 94.16 -176.18
CA LEU A 360 1.60 93.05 -176.78
C LEU A 360 2.40 91.72 -176.87
N LEU A 361 3.65 91.68 -176.41
CA LEU A 361 4.51 90.49 -176.42
C LEU A 361 5.21 90.31 -175.06
N ALA A 362 5.08 89.24 -174.30
CA ALA A 362 4.08 88.16 -174.26
C ALA A 362 4.21 87.50 -172.87
N ALA A 363 3.50 87.93 -171.82
CA ALA A 363 2.12 87.55 -171.50
C ALA A 363 1.81 86.02 -171.44
N THR A 364 2.63 85.14 -172.02
CA THR A 364 2.44 83.68 -172.04
C THR A 364 3.27 82.94 -170.98
N GLY A 365 4.45 83.47 -170.61
CA GLY A 365 5.34 82.84 -169.62
C GLY A 365 4.77 82.79 -168.18
N VAL A 366 3.78 83.62 -167.86
CA VAL A 366 3.16 83.71 -166.52
C VAL A 366 2.30 82.48 -166.18
N PHE A 367 1.85 81.70 -167.18
CA PHE A 367 0.83 80.67 -166.98
C PHE A 367 1.35 79.29 -166.50
N LEU A 368 2.64 78.98 -166.64
CA LEU A 368 3.18 77.64 -166.32
C LEU A 368 3.78 77.49 -164.90
N GLY A 369 4.15 78.58 -164.24
CA GLY A 369 4.80 78.52 -162.91
C GLY A 369 3.84 78.27 -161.74
N ILE A 370 2.58 78.69 -161.84
CA ILE A 370 1.65 78.77 -160.71
C ILE A 370 1.02 77.40 -160.37
N GLY A 371 0.86 76.50 -161.34
CA GLY A 371 0.22 75.19 -161.14
C GLY A 371 0.96 74.24 -160.18
N GLY A 372 2.29 74.35 -160.09
CA GLY A 372 3.11 73.41 -159.32
C GLY A 372 3.06 73.58 -157.80
N MET A 373 2.78 74.78 -157.29
CA MET A 373 2.82 75.06 -155.85
C MET A 373 1.56 74.61 -155.10
N VAL A 374 0.38 74.76 -155.71
CA VAL A 374 -0.92 74.56 -155.05
C VAL A 374 -1.16 73.10 -154.64
N VAL A 375 -0.71 72.13 -155.44
CA VAL A 375 -0.92 70.70 -155.17
C VAL A 375 -0.06 70.19 -154.00
N LYS A 376 1.14 70.75 -153.80
CA LYS A 376 2.11 70.26 -152.79
C LYS A 376 1.90 70.83 -151.39
N ALA A 377 1.19 71.95 -151.26
CA ALA A 377 0.82 72.55 -149.98
C ALA A 377 -0.30 71.75 -149.27
N ARG A 378 -1.41 71.44 -149.97
CA ARG A 378 -2.57 70.73 -149.40
C ARG A 378 -2.21 69.39 -148.74
N ARG A 379 -1.33 68.60 -149.36
CA ARG A 379 -0.89 67.30 -148.79
C ARG A 379 -0.13 67.39 -147.47
N ARG A 380 0.37 68.57 -147.04
CA ARG A 380 1.15 68.68 -145.80
C ARG A 380 0.30 69.02 -144.58
N GLU A 381 -0.86 69.64 -144.77
CA GLU A 381 -1.75 70.05 -143.65
C GLU A 381 -2.56 68.86 -143.08
N GLU A 382 -2.99 67.92 -143.94
CA GLU A 382 -3.75 66.73 -143.53
C GLU A 382 -2.96 65.84 -142.55
N PHE A 383 -1.65 65.67 -142.76
CA PHE A 383 -0.81 64.84 -141.88
C PHE A 383 -0.64 65.44 -140.47
N TYR A 384 -0.57 66.77 -140.34
CA TYR A 384 -0.46 67.42 -139.01
C TYR A 384 -1.76 67.32 -138.21
N LYS A 385 -2.91 67.52 -138.86
CA LYS A 385 -4.23 67.36 -138.20
C LYS A 385 -4.49 65.92 -137.76
N LYS A 386 -3.94 64.91 -138.46
CA LYS A 386 -4.11 63.51 -138.08
C LYS A 386 -3.27 63.09 -136.86
N ARG A 387 -2.06 63.62 -136.68
CA ARG A 387 -1.17 63.22 -135.56
C ARG A 387 -1.67 63.69 -134.18
N ASN A 388 -2.01 64.98 -134.05
CA ASN A 388 -2.41 65.56 -132.75
C ASN A 388 -3.68 64.92 -132.16
N ARG A 389 -4.58 64.38 -133.01
CA ARG A 389 -5.78 63.68 -132.53
C ARG A 389 -5.44 62.37 -131.82
N VAL A 390 -4.48 61.61 -132.36
CA VAL A 390 -4.06 60.31 -131.81
C VAL A 390 -3.22 60.48 -130.53
N GLU A 391 -2.34 61.49 -130.48
CA GLU A 391 -1.54 61.80 -129.28
C GLU A 391 -2.42 62.23 -128.08
N GLY A 392 -3.55 62.89 -128.33
CA GLY A 392 -4.52 63.28 -127.28
C GLY A 392 -5.33 62.12 -126.69
N GLU A 393 -5.73 61.14 -127.52
CA GLU A 393 -6.49 59.97 -127.05
C GLU A 393 -5.62 59.03 -126.17
N LEU A 394 -4.31 58.92 -126.45
CA LEU A 394 -3.39 58.06 -125.69
C LEU A 394 -3.17 58.53 -124.23
N ALA A 395 -3.15 59.83 -124.00
CA ALA A 395 -2.90 60.40 -122.66
C ALA A 395 -4.06 60.14 -121.68
N GLY A 396 -5.32 60.20 -122.16
CA GLY A 396 -6.49 59.91 -121.34
C GLY A 396 -6.59 58.44 -120.91
N LEU A 397 -6.10 57.52 -121.75
CA LEU A 397 -6.15 56.08 -121.47
C LEU A 397 -5.16 55.64 -120.37
N LYS A 398 -3.98 56.25 -120.27
CA LYS A 398 -2.96 55.87 -119.26
C LYS A 398 -3.40 56.20 -117.82
N LEU A 399 -4.15 57.28 -117.62
CA LEU A 399 -4.75 57.63 -116.32
C LEU A 399 -5.81 56.61 -115.84
N GLY A 400 -6.49 55.93 -116.75
CA GLY A 400 -7.47 54.88 -116.39
C GLY A 400 -6.83 53.61 -115.84
N PHE A 401 -5.59 53.31 -116.22
CA PHE A 401 -4.93 52.05 -115.87
C PHE A 401 -4.41 52.03 -114.42
N GLU A 402 -3.89 53.15 -113.91
CA GLU A 402 -3.45 53.25 -112.51
C GLU A 402 -4.62 53.20 -111.50
N ALA A 403 -5.82 53.61 -111.93
CA ALA A 403 -7.03 53.49 -111.11
C ALA A 403 -7.46 52.03 -110.89
N LEU A 404 -7.27 51.15 -111.89
CA LEU A 404 -7.62 49.73 -111.76
C LEU A 404 -6.81 49.03 -110.67
N LYS A 405 -5.49 49.26 -110.68
CA LYS A 405 -4.57 48.52 -109.81
C LYS A 405 -4.86 48.74 -108.31
N ARG A 406 -5.31 49.94 -107.93
CA ARG A 406 -5.79 50.21 -106.55
C ARG A 406 -7.08 49.47 -106.22
N SER A 407 -8.04 49.44 -107.16
CA SER A 407 -9.33 48.77 -106.94
C SER A 407 -9.19 47.25 -106.73
N GLU A 408 -8.15 46.64 -107.29
CA GLU A 408 -7.85 45.21 -107.14
C GLU A 408 -7.24 44.87 -105.76
N GLU A 409 -6.38 45.74 -105.22
CA GLU A 409 -5.83 45.63 -103.86
C GLU A 409 -6.92 45.83 -102.79
N ASP A 410 -7.80 46.83 -102.95
CA ASP A 410 -8.93 47.07 -102.05
C ASP A 410 -9.94 45.91 -102.05
N LEU A 411 -10.20 45.31 -103.23
CA LEU A 411 -11.06 44.13 -103.35
C LEU A 411 -10.53 42.92 -102.58
N LYS A 412 -9.21 42.70 -102.61
CA LYS A 412 -8.58 41.60 -101.86
C LYS A 412 -8.74 41.80 -100.36
N ARG A 413 -8.47 43.02 -99.87
CA ARG A 413 -8.58 43.39 -98.45
C ARG A 413 -10.02 43.24 -97.92
N LEU A 414 -11.02 43.75 -98.65
CA LEU A 414 -12.41 43.63 -98.23
C LEU A 414 -12.90 42.17 -98.22
N ASN A 415 -12.42 41.34 -99.16
CA ASN A 415 -12.77 39.92 -99.21
C ASN A 415 -12.14 39.12 -98.04
N GLU A 416 -10.94 39.49 -97.60
CA GLU A 416 -10.31 38.97 -96.36
C GLU A 416 -11.09 39.44 -95.10
N GLU A 417 -11.59 40.68 -95.08
CA GLU A 417 -12.47 41.18 -94.00
C GLU A 417 -13.83 40.44 -93.97
N ALA A 418 -14.45 40.18 -95.12
CA ALA A 418 -15.71 39.42 -95.20
C ALA A 418 -15.56 37.94 -94.76
N GLN A 419 -14.43 37.30 -95.08
CA GLN A 419 -14.11 35.95 -94.61
C GLN A 419 -13.88 35.92 -93.10
N THR A 420 -13.16 36.89 -92.53
CA THR A 420 -12.92 36.98 -91.09
C THR A 420 -14.16 37.38 -90.30
N LEU A 421 -15.07 38.21 -90.85
CA LEU A 421 -16.40 38.41 -90.26
C LEU A 421 -17.22 37.11 -90.25
N SER A 422 -17.21 36.36 -91.35
CA SER A 422 -18.01 35.13 -91.46
C SER A 422 -17.55 34.04 -90.49
N SER A 423 -16.24 33.83 -90.32
CA SER A 423 -15.71 32.86 -89.35
C SER A 423 -15.92 33.30 -87.89
N ASN A 424 -15.90 34.60 -87.61
CA ASN A 424 -16.26 35.12 -86.30
C ASN A 424 -17.76 34.94 -86.00
N ILE A 425 -18.66 35.19 -86.97
CA ILE A 425 -20.10 34.94 -86.81
C ILE A 425 -20.35 33.46 -86.49
N GLU A 426 -19.84 32.53 -87.32
CA GLU A 426 -19.99 31.08 -87.10
C GLU A 426 -19.49 30.63 -85.71
N ARG A 427 -18.34 31.19 -85.28
CA ARG A 427 -17.78 30.94 -83.93
C ARG A 427 -18.69 31.47 -82.81
N PHE A 428 -19.22 32.67 -82.95
CA PHE A 428 -20.12 33.27 -81.94
C PHE A 428 -21.49 32.59 -81.92
N GLU A 429 -22.03 32.15 -83.06
CA GLU A 429 -23.26 31.35 -83.10
C GLU A 429 -23.10 30.01 -82.38
N LYS A 430 -21.99 29.31 -82.63
CA LYS A 430 -21.68 28.06 -81.91
C LYS A 430 -21.58 28.30 -80.40
N GLN A 431 -20.89 29.36 -79.96
CA GLN A 431 -20.78 29.71 -78.55
C GLN A 431 -22.12 30.13 -77.93
N ARG A 432 -22.99 30.82 -78.67
CA ARG A 432 -24.36 31.15 -78.26
C ARG A 432 -25.15 29.88 -77.98
N ASP A 433 -25.11 28.92 -78.89
CA ASP A 433 -25.94 27.71 -78.79
C ASP A 433 -25.43 26.75 -77.71
N GLU A 434 -24.11 26.65 -77.52
CA GLU A 434 -23.49 25.97 -76.36
C GLU A 434 -23.91 26.60 -75.02
N LEU A 435 -23.84 27.93 -74.89
CA LEU A 435 -24.27 28.63 -73.66
C LEU A 435 -25.78 28.56 -73.43
N LYS A 436 -26.59 28.60 -74.49
CA LYS A 436 -28.05 28.48 -74.42
C LYS A 436 -28.47 27.08 -73.96
N SER A 437 -27.84 26.04 -74.50
CA SER A 437 -28.03 24.66 -74.04
C SER A 437 -27.72 24.51 -72.55
N ARG A 438 -26.57 25.07 -72.10
CA ARG A 438 -26.18 25.07 -70.68
C ARG A 438 -27.15 25.86 -69.79
N ALA A 439 -27.75 26.94 -70.29
CA ALA A 439 -28.75 27.71 -69.55
C ALA A 439 -30.07 26.93 -69.36
N GLU A 440 -30.55 26.23 -70.40
CA GLU A 440 -31.73 25.37 -70.30
C GLU A 440 -31.46 24.16 -69.38
N GLU A 441 -30.30 23.51 -69.50
CA GLU A 441 -29.90 22.41 -68.62
C GLU A 441 -29.82 22.86 -67.14
N ALA A 442 -29.35 24.08 -66.88
CA ALA A 442 -29.34 24.66 -65.54
C ALA A 442 -30.77 24.98 -65.04
N LYS A 443 -31.67 25.46 -65.89
CA LYS A 443 -33.10 25.70 -65.55
C LYS A 443 -33.86 24.41 -65.27
N GLU A 444 -33.62 23.35 -66.03
CA GLU A 444 -34.20 22.02 -65.81
C GLU A 444 -33.71 21.40 -64.48
N LYS A 445 -32.42 21.55 -64.17
CA LYS A 445 -31.88 21.15 -62.84
C LYS A 445 -32.49 21.98 -61.71
N LEU A 446 -32.69 23.29 -61.91
CA LEU A 446 -33.33 24.16 -60.92
C LEU A 446 -34.80 23.79 -60.66
N SER A 447 -35.54 23.34 -61.68
CA SER A 447 -36.95 22.95 -61.54
C SER A 447 -37.16 21.58 -60.88
N THR A 448 -36.13 20.72 -60.90
CA THR A 448 -36.15 19.38 -60.30
C THR A 448 -35.61 19.35 -58.86
N ILE A 449 -34.86 20.37 -58.43
CA ILE A 449 -34.37 20.50 -57.05
C ILE A 449 -35.50 21.00 -56.13
N SER A 450 -35.95 20.14 -55.23
CA SER A 450 -36.96 20.46 -54.20
C SER A 450 -36.38 20.23 -52.79
N PRO A 451 -36.60 21.15 -51.83
CA PRO A 451 -36.16 20.96 -50.44
C PRO A 451 -36.75 19.70 -49.79
N PRO A 452 -35.99 18.98 -48.93
CA PRO A 452 -36.53 17.86 -48.17
C PRO A 452 -37.60 18.32 -47.17
N SER A 453 -38.68 17.55 -47.04
CA SER A 453 -39.74 17.83 -46.07
C SER A 453 -39.26 17.66 -44.62
N VAL A 454 -39.68 18.58 -43.74
CA VAL A 454 -39.36 18.52 -42.31
C VAL A 454 -39.95 17.25 -41.69
N PRO A 455 -39.15 16.40 -41.01
CA PRO A 455 -39.64 15.26 -40.25
C PRO A 455 -40.63 15.70 -39.16
N LYS A 456 -41.74 14.96 -38.98
CA LYS A 456 -42.82 15.32 -38.02
C LYS A 456 -42.32 15.60 -36.60
N GLU A 457 -41.31 14.86 -36.16
CA GLU A 457 -40.67 14.96 -34.84
C GLU A 457 -39.89 16.27 -34.62
N LEU A 458 -39.55 16.99 -35.69
CA LEU A 458 -38.75 18.22 -35.67
C LEU A 458 -39.58 19.49 -35.95
N VAL A 459 -40.87 19.35 -36.27
CA VAL A 459 -41.74 20.48 -36.64
C VAL A 459 -41.82 21.52 -35.52
N GLU A 460 -41.90 21.09 -34.25
CA GLU A 460 -41.88 21.99 -33.10
C GLU A 460 -40.50 22.61 -32.85
N GLN A 461 -39.41 21.87 -33.11
CA GLN A 461 -38.04 22.35 -32.93
C GLN A 461 -37.66 23.45 -33.94
N PHE A 462 -38.20 23.38 -35.15
CA PHE A 462 -37.97 24.38 -36.21
C PHE A 462 -39.08 25.45 -36.29
N ALA A 463 -40.07 25.42 -35.40
CA ALA A 463 -41.12 26.43 -35.37
C ALA A 463 -40.53 27.82 -35.07
N GLY A 464 -40.66 28.73 -36.03
CA GLY A 464 -40.12 30.11 -35.93
C GLY A 464 -38.69 30.29 -36.46
N LEU A 465 -38.07 29.28 -37.06
CA LEU A 465 -36.79 29.44 -37.78
C LEU A 465 -37.02 29.73 -39.28
N GLU A 466 -36.38 30.77 -39.80
CA GLU A 466 -36.41 31.12 -41.23
C GLU A 466 -35.38 30.31 -42.03
N LEU A 467 -35.69 29.04 -42.29
CA LEU A 467 -34.83 28.12 -43.05
C LEU A 467 -34.94 28.32 -44.58
N ASN A 468 -34.85 29.57 -45.04
CA ASN A 468 -35.10 29.98 -46.43
C ASN A 468 -33.84 30.25 -47.27
N SER A 469 -32.67 30.42 -46.65
CA SER A 469 -31.39 30.69 -47.29
C SER A 469 -30.31 29.68 -46.85
N TYR A 470 -29.26 29.51 -47.65
CA TYR A 470 -28.12 28.67 -47.29
C TYR A 470 -27.45 29.14 -45.99
N GLU A 471 -27.30 30.46 -45.82
CA GLU A 471 -26.67 31.08 -44.65
C GLU A 471 -27.48 30.81 -43.38
N ALA A 472 -28.80 31.03 -43.40
CA ALA A 472 -29.67 30.78 -42.25
C ALA A 472 -29.74 29.29 -41.86
N VAL A 473 -29.63 28.39 -42.85
CA VAL A 473 -29.58 26.94 -42.59
C VAL A 473 -28.23 26.50 -42.04
N GLU A 474 -27.10 27.07 -42.49
CA GLU A 474 -25.79 26.81 -41.89
C GLU A 474 -25.70 27.32 -40.44
N ASP A 475 -26.19 28.53 -40.14
CA ASP A 475 -26.24 29.08 -38.78
C ASP A 475 -27.10 28.19 -37.85
N ALA A 476 -28.29 27.79 -38.31
CA ALA A 476 -29.13 26.86 -37.59
C ALA A 476 -28.45 25.51 -37.38
N LYS A 477 -27.76 24.98 -38.41
CA LYS A 477 -27.02 23.71 -38.34
C LYS A 477 -25.90 23.79 -37.30
N GLN A 478 -25.15 24.88 -37.25
CA GLN A 478 -24.11 25.07 -36.24
C GLN A 478 -24.72 25.09 -34.83
N GLY A 479 -25.78 25.86 -34.61
CA GLY A 479 -26.47 25.91 -33.31
C GLY A 479 -27.00 24.54 -32.84
N TYR A 480 -27.60 23.77 -33.73
CA TYR A 480 -28.05 22.40 -33.44
C TYR A 480 -26.88 21.42 -33.24
N ALA A 481 -25.75 21.58 -33.95
CA ALA A 481 -24.56 20.75 -33.75
C ALA A 481 -23.88 21.01 -32.40
N GLU A 482 -23.80 22.27 -31.96
CA GLU A 482 -23.32 22.64 -30.61
C GLU A 482 -24.24 22.09 -29.52
N LYS A 483 -25.55 22.17 -29.72
CA LYS A 483 -26.56 21.62 -28.81
C LYS A 483 -26.49 20.10 -28.71
N PHE A 484 -26.45 19.40 -29.85
CA PHE A 484 -26.24 17.95 -29.93
C PHE A 484 -24.97 17.51 -29.18
N LYS A 485 -23.84 18.20 -29.41
CA LYS A 485 -22.58 17.93 -28.70
C LYS A 485 -22.74 18.07 -27.19
N LYS A 486 -23.40 19.13 -26.71
CA LYS A 486 -23.63 19.38 -25.29
C LYS A 486 -24.51 18.31 -24.64
N ASP A 487 -25.56 17.85 -25.33
CA ASP A 487 -26.47 16.82 -24.80
C ASP A 487 -25.81 15.42 -24.85
N TYR A 488 -25.02 15.11 -25.89
CA TYR A 488 -24.15 13.93 -25.94
C TYR A 488 -23.14 13.88 -24.78
N GLU A 489 -22.39 14.97 -24.56
CA GLU A 489 -21.45 15.08 -23.42
C GLU A 489 -22.17 14.94 -22.07
N SER A 490 -23.42 15.39 -21.98
CA SER A 490 -24.24 15.29 -20.77
C SER A 490 -24.73 13.87 -20.52
N ARG A 491 -25.21 13.15 -21.56
CA ARG A 491 -25.54 11.72 -21.48
C ARG A 491 -24.32 10.90 -21.07
N VAL A 492 -23.18 11.09 -21.72
CA VAL A 492 -21.95 10.33 -21.44
C VAL A 492 -21.48 10.54 -19.99
N ARG A 493 -21.60 11.76 -19.45
CA ARG A 493 -21.34 12.03 -18.02
C ARG A 493 -22.31 11.27 -17.11
N VAL A 494 -23.61 11.32 -17.38
CA VAL A 494 -24.63 10.61 -16.58
C VAL A 494 -24.41 9.09 -16.61
N GLU A 495 -24.10 8.50 -17.77
CA GLU A 495 -23.77 7.08 -17.89
C GLU A 495 -22.50 6.69 -17.13
N ALA A 496 -21.48 7.56 -17.12
CA ALA A 496 -20.26 7.35 -16.33
C ALA A 496 -20.58 7.36 -14.82
N SER A 497 -21.35 8.35 -14.34
CA SER A 497 -21.80 8.42 -12.94
C SER A 497 -22.66 7.22 -12.53
N ILE A 498 -23.59 6.78 -13.38
CA ILE A 498 -24.39 5.56 -13.16
C ILE A 498 -23.48 4.33 -13.01
N ARG A 499 -22.46 4.20 -13.86
CA ARG A 499 -21.50 3.08 -13.81
C ARG A 499 -20.63 3.12 -12.55
N GLU A 500 -20.15 4.29 -12.16
CA GLU A 500 -19.38 4.49 -10.93
C GLU A 500 -20.20 4.16 -9.68
N LEU A 501 -21.43 4.71 -9.57
CA LEU A 501 -22.33 4.45 -8.46
C LEU A 501 -22.68 2.97 -8.35
N LYS A 502 -22.99 2.29 -9.46
CA LYS A 502 -23.20 0.83 -9.46
C LYS A 502 -22.00 0.07 -8.91
N GLY A 503 -20.78 0.39 -9.35
CA GLY A 503 -19.56 -0.22 -8.83
C GLY A 503 -19.36 0.01 -7.33
N ARG A 504 -19.56 1.25 -6.87
CA ARG A 504 -19.44 1.65 -5.45
C ARG A 504 -20.48 0.96 -4.57
N ILE A 505 -21.74 0.88 -5.04
CA ILE A 505 -22.82 0.15 -4.37
C ILE A 505 -22.47 -1.34 -4.24
N THR A 506 -22.05 -2.00 -5.33
CA THR A 506 -21.71 -3.43 -5.31
C THR A 506 -20.59 -3.77 -4.34
N GLU A 507 -19.49 -3.00 -4.32
CA GLU A 507 -18.37 -3.27 -3.40
C GLU A 507 -18.76 -2.95 -1.94
N ALA A 508 -19.50 -1.87 -1.69
CA ALA A 508 -19.97 -1.56 -0.34
C ALA A 508 -21.00 -2.60 0.17
N GLU A 509 -21.89 -3.11 -0.67
CA GLU A 509 -22.83 -4.19 -0.30
C GLU A 509 -22.11 -5.48 0.09
N LYS A 510 -21.05 -5.85 -0.64
CA LYS A 510 -20.18 -6.98 -0.31
C LYS A 510 -19.47 -6.83 1.04
N GLN A 511 -19.07 -5.60 1.40
CA GLN A 511 -18.49 -5.30 2.72
C GLN A 511 -19.57 -5.33 3.82
N VAL A 512 -20.72 -4.70 3.59
CA VAL A 512 -21.87 -4.67 4.50
C VAL A 512 -22.46 -6.06 4.76
N ALA A 513 -22.35 -7.01 3.83
CA ALA A 513 -22.76 -8.40 4.04
C ALA A 513 -22.06 -9.11 5.22
N GLN A 514 -20.89 -8.63 5.65
CA GLN A 514 -20.15 -9.17 6.80
C GLN A 514 -20.66 -8.66 8.16
N LEU A 515 -21.50 -7.63 8.17
CA LEU A 515 -21.93 -6.91 9.37
C LEU A 515 -22.62 -7.81 10.40
N ASP A 516 -23.51 -8.71 9.98
CA ASP A 516 -24.24 -9.60 10.90
C ASP A 516 -23.31 -10.68 11.49
N ALA A 517 -22.26 -11.07 10.77
CA ALA A 517 -21.24 -11.98 11.30
C ALA A 517 -20.36 -11.27 12.35
N LEU A 518 -19.93 -10.04 12.07
CA LEU A 518 -19.16 -9.21 13.01
C LEU A 518 -19.96 -8.86 14.27
N LYS A 519 -21.27 -8.61 14.17
CA LYS A 519 -22.14 -8.41 15.35
C LYS A 519 -22.22 -9.65 16.23
N LYS A 520 -22.34 -10.84 15.64
CA LYS A 520 -22.26 -12.12 16.38
C LYS A 520 -20.88 -12.37 16.99
N GLU A 521 -19.80 -11.97 16.31
CA GLU A 521 -18.45 -12.01 16.88
C GLU A 521 -18.35 -11.08 18.09
N PHE A 522 -18.81 -9.83 17.98
CA PHE A 522 -18.84 -8.85 19.08
C PHE A 522 -19.60 -9.39 20.30
N GLU A 523 -20.81 -9.92 20.13
CA GLU A 523 -21.59 -10.52 21.22
C GLU A 523 -20.90 -11.72 21.87
N ARG A 524 -20.17 -12.53 21.09
CA ARG A 524 -19.41 -13.68 21.61
C ARG A 524 -18.20 -13.21 22.41
N THR A 525 -17.40 -12.29 21.85
CA THR A 525 -16.20 -11.75 22.48
C THR A 525 -16.53 -10.90 23.72
N SER A 526 -17.67 -10.20 23.75
CA SER A 526 -18.13 -9.47 24.95
C SER A 526 -18.42 -10.43 26.11
N ARG A 527 -19.15 -11.52 25.86
CA ARG A 527 -19.42 -12.55 26.87
C ARG A 527 -18.16 -13.28 27.33
N GLU A 528 -17.22 -13.52 26.42
CA GLU A 528 -15.90 -14.10 26.73
C GLU A 528 -15.09 -13.15 27.63
N LEU A 529 -15.09 -11.84 27.32
CA LEU A 529 -14.45 -10.80 28.14
C LEU A 529 -15.08 -10.67 29.52
N GLU A 530 -16.41 -10.70 29.63
CA GLU A 530 -17.14 -10.67 30.91
C GLU A 530 -16.75 -11.85 31.80
N GLY A 531 -16.74 -13.07 31.24
CA GLY A 531 -16.31 -14.28 31.94
C GLY A 531 -14.85 -14.24 32.40
N LEU A 532 -13.93 -13.82 31.52
CA LEU A 532 -12.53 -13.65 31.87
C LEU A 532 -12.32 -12.58 32.95
N SER A 533 -13.03 -11.45 32.87
CA SER A 533 -12.94 -10.38 33.86
C SER A 533 -13.44 -10.83 35.24
N PHE A 534 -14.50 -11.64 35.29
CA PHE A 534 -15.00 -12.25 36.52
C PHE A 534 -13.96 -13.18 37.16
N GLU A 535 -13.35 -14.08 36.38
CA GLU A 535 -12.30 -14.99 36.88
C GLU A 535 -11.05 -14.25 37.37
N VAL A 536 -10.64 -13.17 36.70
CA VAL A 536 -9.53 -12.31 37.16
C VAL A 536 -9.82 -11.70 38.52
N GLU A 537 -11.02 -11.13 38.73
CA GLU A 537 -11.38 -10.53 40.03
C GLU A 537 -11.57 -11.60 41.12
N ALA A 538 -12.11 -12.78 40.78
CA ALA A 538 -12.20 -13.91 41.70
C ALA A 538 -10.83 -14.42 42.15
N ARG A 539 -9.85 -14.53 41.23
CA ARG A 539 -8.46 -14.89 41.58
C ARG A 539 -7.77 -13.78 42.37
N LYS A 540 -7.97 -12.51 42.02
CA LYS A 540 -7.49 -11.37 42.83
C LYS A 540 -7.99 -11.45 44.28
N ARG A 541 -9.30 -11.64 44.46
CA ARG A 541 -9.89 -11.77 45.80
C ARG A 541 -9.37 -13.00 46.55
N SER A 542 -9.04 -14.08 45.83
CA SER A 542 -8.42 -15.28 46.41
C SER A 542 -7.00 -15.00 46.91
N VAL A 543 -6.19 -14.21 46.20
CA VAL A 543 -4.85 -13.75 46.66
C VAL A 543 -4.98 -12.91 47.93
N GLU A 544 -5.87 -11.92 47.94
CA GLU A 544 -6.14 -11.06 49.11
C GLU A 544 -6.50 -11.89 50.36
N LEU A 545 -7.42 -12.85 50.21
CA LEU A 545 -7.85 -13.73 51.30
C LEU A 545 -6.73 -14.65 51.80
N MET A 546 -5.88 -15.19 50.92
CA MET A 546 -4.74 -16.02 51.34
C MET A 546 -3.68 -15.20 52.11
N GLN A 547 -3.42 -13.97 51.68
CA GLN A 547 -2.53 -13.05 52.39
C GLN A 547 -3.10 -12.65 53.76
N GLU A 548 -4.41 -12.41 53.85
CA GLU A 548 -5.13 -12.15 55.10
C GLU A 548 -5.03 -13.35 56.06
N VAL A 549 -5.27 -14.58 55.57
CA VAL A 549 -5.11 -15.81 56.36
C VAL A 549 -3.68 -15.98 56.89
N SER A 550 -2.66 -15.81 56.05
CA SER A 550 -1.25 -15.88 56.48
C SER A 550 -0.92 -14.80 57.53
N LYS A 551 -1.49 -13.60 57.42
CA LYS A 551 -1.33 -12.54 58.42
C LYS A 551 -2.02 -12.89 59.74
N THR A 552 -3.30 -13.26 59.71
CA THR A 552 -4.06 -13.63 60.92
C THR A 552 -3.44 -14.83 61.63
N MET A 553 -2.89 -15.81 60.89
CA MET A 553 -2.13 -16.91 61.49
C MET A 553 -0.93 -16.37 62.28
N ARG A 554 -0.06 -15.52 61.69
CA ARG A 554 1.08 -14.92 62.39
C ARG A 554 0.68 -14.18 63.67
N GLU A 555 -0.34 -13.33 63.58
CA GLU A 555 -0.88 -12.58 64.71
C GLU A 555 -1.46 -13.51 65.81
N SER A 556 -2.02 -14.67 65.43
CA SER A 556 -2.56 -15.64 66.39
C SER A 556 -1.51 -16.49 67.12
N PHE A 557 -0.37 -16.78 66.49
CA PHE A 557 0.70 -17.59 67.09
C PHE A 557 1.62 -16.78 68.00
N ALA A 558 1.85 -15.49 67.71
CA ALA A 558 2.81 -14.68 68.45
C ALA A 558 2.59 -14.66 69.98
N PRO A 559 1.36 -14.50 70.52
CA PRO A 559 1.14 -14.52 71.97
C PRO A 559 1.54 -15.83 72.65
N SER A 560 1.30 -16.98 72.00
CA SER A 560 1.72 -18.29 72.53
C SER A 560 3.25 -18.46 72.51
N VAL A 561 3.92 -17.91 71.50
CA VAL A 561 5.40 -17.90 71.44
C VAL A 561 5.97 -16.97 72.50
N GLU A 562 5.40 -15.78 72.71
CA GLU A 562 5.77 -14.87 73.80
C GLU A 562 5.62 -15.53 75.17
N GLU A 563 4.51 -16.23 75.42
CA GLU A 563 4.24 -16.94 76.68
C GLU A 563 5.28 -18.04 76.95
N TYR A 564 5.42 -19.01 76.03
CA TYR A 564 6.38 -20.11 76.20
C TYR A 564 7.83 -19.63 76.24
N MET A 565 8.17 -18.58 75.49
CA MET A 565 9.53 -18.03 75.49
C MET A 565 9.81 -17.27 76.79
N SER A 566 8.87 -16.48 77.30
CA SER A 566 8.98 -15.81 78.60
C SER A 566 9.20 -16.82 79.73
N TRP A 567 8.45 -17.92 79.71
CA TRP A 567 8.57 -19.02 80.66
C TRP A 567 9.96 -19.69 80.60
N ALA A 568 10.41 -20.10 79.41
CA ALA A 568 11.71 -20.75 79.23
C ALA A 568 12.89 -19.82 79.60
N VAL A 569 12.87 -18.57 79.12
CA VAL A 569 13.91 -17.56 79.41
C VAL A 569 14.00 -17.25 80.91
N SER A 570 12.85 -17.12 81.58
CA SER A 570 12.80 -16.87 83.03
C SER A 570 13.38 -18.05 83.81
N HIS A 571 13.05 -19.29 83.42
CA HIS A 571 13.63 -20.47 84.05
C HIS A 571 15.14 -20.56 83.83
N PHE A 572 15.64 -20.44 82.59
CA PHE A 572 17.09 -20.53 82.29
C PHE A 572 17.94 -19.53 83.08
N THR A 573 17.39 -18.33 83.31
CA THR A 573 18.13 -17.20 83.90
C THR A 573 17.76 -16.87 85.34
N GLY A 574 17.05 -17.77 86.04
CA GLY A 574 16.68 -17.58 87.44
C GLY A 574 15.81 -16.35 87.69
N GLY A 575 15.02 -15.95 86.70
CA GLY A 575 14.15 -14.77 86.76
C GLY A 575 14.83 -13.41 86.49
N ARG A 576 16.10 -13.38 86.02
CA ARG A 576 16.75 -12.15 85.54
C ARG A 576 15.99 -11.55 84.35
N TYR A 577 15.66 -12.37 83.37
CA TYR A 577 14.84 -12.00 82.22
C TYR A 577 13.44 -12.58 82.39
N LYS A 578 12.40 -11.74 82.47
CA LYS A 578 11.08 -12.19 82.96
C LYS A 578 10.00 -12.33 81.89
N ALA A 579 10.11 -11.56 80.82
CA ALA A 579 9.11 -11.49 79.78
C ALA A 579 9.77 -11.19 78.43
N VAL A 580 9.11 -11.63 77.36
CA VAL A 580 9.56 -11.46 75.98
C VAL A 580 8.42 -10.89 75.15
N ARG A 581 8.77 -10.02 74.20
CA ARG A 581 7.89 -9.56 73.13
C ARG A 581 8.42 -9.98 71.77
N LEU A 582 7.51 -10.29 70.86
CA LEU A 582 7.77 -10.74 69.50
C LEU A 582 6.93 -9.92 68.52
N ASP A 583 7.57 -9.24 67.57
CA ASP A 583 6.86 -8.64 66.45
C ASP A 583 6.32 -9.77 65.52
N PRO A 584 5.00 -9.88 65.29
CA PRO A 584 4.42 -10.96 64.48
C PRO A 584 4.76 -10.86 62.97
N ASN A 585 5.27 -9.71 62.50
CA ASN A 585 5.64 -9.51 61.10
C ASN A 585 7.14 -9.65 60.88
N THR A 586 7.97 -9.07 61.77
CA THR A 586 9.44 -9.06 61.62
C THR A 586 10.16 -10.14 62.44
N TYR A 587 9.48 -10.71 63.44
CA TYR A 587 10.05 -11.63 64.43
C TYR A 587 11.32 -11.09 65.10
N ASP A 588 11.38 -9.78 65.32
CA ASP A 588 12.30 -9.16 66.26
C ASP A 588 11.86 -9.47 67.70
N VAL A 589 12.86 -9.69 68.57
CA VAL A 589 12.67 -10.15 69.95
C VAL A 589 13.19 -9.07 70.92
N GLU A 590 12.30 -8.61 71.79
CA GLU A 590 12.64 -7.76 72.95
C GLU A 590 12.50 -8.56 74.24
N VAL A 591 13.43 -8.37 75.17
CA VAL A 591 13.44 -9.07 76.47
C VAL A 591 13.41 -8.04 77.59
N TYR A 592 12.54 -8.27 78.58
CA TYR A 592 12.50 -7.46 79.80
C TYR A 592 13.57 -7.93 80.80
N ASP A 593 14.62 -7.11 80.97
CA ASP A 593 15.66 -7.31 81.98
C ASP A 593 15.23 -6.68 83.30
N ALA A 594 15.15 -7.50 84.36
CA ALA A 594 14.71 -7.09 85.68
C ALA A 594 15.76 -6.30 86.47
N GLU A 595 17.05 -6.37 86.11
CA GLU A 595 18.11 -5.51 86.65
C GLU A 595 18.08 -4.12 85.98
N ALA A 596 17.87 -4.09 84.65
CA ALA A 596 17.80 -2.84 83.88
C ALA A 596 16.41 -2.16 83.92
N GLY A 597 15.38 -2.84 84.43
CA GLY A 597 14.01 -2.33 84.55
C GLY A 597 13.32 -1.99 83.22
N SER A 598 13.84 -2.49 82.10
CA SER A 598 13.49 -2.03 80.74
C SER A 598 13.46 -3.16 79.72
N TRP A 599 12.78 -2.89 78.60
CA TRP A 599 12.77 -3.75 77.42
C TRP A 599 14.01 -3.47 76.57
N LEU A 600 14.80 -4.50 76.29
CA LEU A 600 16.02 -4.40 75.50
C LEU A 600 15.97 -5.41 74.34
N ARG A 601 16.36 -4.96 73.14
CA ARG A 601 16.45 -5.82 71.96
C ARG A 601 17.56 -6.86 72.15
N ARG A 602 17.32 -8.07 71.63
CA ARG A 602 18.22 -9.23 71.78
C ARG A 602 19.66 -8.96 71.33
N ASP A 603 19.87 -8.14 70.31
CA ASP A 603 21.18 -7.86 69.72
C ASP A 603 22.17 -7.11 70.62
N ILE A 604 21.72 -6.60 71.76
CA ILE A 604 22.55 -5.89 72.76
C ILE A 604 23.30 -6.86 73.69
N TYR A 605 22.82 -8.10 73.85
CA TYR A 605 23.34 -9.05 74.83
C TYR A 605 24.54 -9.88 74.34
N SER A 606 25.27 -10.49 75.29
CA SER A 606 26.43 -11.36 75.00
C SER A 606 26.05 -12.64 74.25
N GLY A 607 27.00 -13.23 73.52
CA GLY A 607 26.80 -14.45 72.72
C GLY A 607 26.08 -15.58 73.46
N GLY A 608 26.59 -16.00 74.62
CA GLY A 608 25.97 -17.07 75.41
C GLY A 608 24.59 -16.74 75.99
N THR A 609 24.25 -15.45 76.15
CA THR A 609 22.88 -15.04 76.50
C THR A 609 21.96 -15.11 75.28
N ASN A 610 22.47 -14.73 74.10
CA ASN A 610 21.73 -14.83 72.85
C ASN A 610 21.44 -16.27 72.43
N ASP A 611 22.35 -17.20 72.70
CA ASP A 611 22.13 -18.63 72.50
C ASP A 611 20.97 -19.15 73.38
N GLN A 612 20.89 -18.69 74.64
CA GLN A 612 19.78 -19.02 75.55
C GLN A 612 18.44 -18.45 75.07
N PHE A 613 18.43 -17.20 74.60
CA PHE A 613 17.23 -16.59 74.00
C PHE A 613 16.79 -17.33 72.73
N LEU A 614 17.73 -17.80 71.89
CA LEU A 614 17.37 -18.60 70.72
C LEU A 614 16.88 -20.01 71.06
N LEU A 615 17.50 -20.67 72.04
CA LEU A 615 17.05 -21.98 72.53
C LEU A 615 15.62 -21.86 73.05
N ALA A 616 15.34 -20.84 73.86
CA ALA A 616 14.00 -20.54 74.36
C ALA A 616 13.01 -20.19 73.23
N LEU A 617 13.40 -19.35 72.26
CA LEU A 617 12.57 -19.02 71.09
C LEU A 617 12.20 -20.26 70.28
N ARG A 618 13.16 -21.16 70.06
CA ARG A 618 12.92 -22.39 69.29
C ARG A 618 12.02 -23.36 70.04
N ILE A 619 12.27 -23.57 71.33
CA ILE A 619 11.36 -24.33 72.21
C ILE A 619 9.96 -23.73 72.18
N ALA A 620 9.83 -22.40 72.28
CA ALA A 620 8.55 -21.71 72.27
C ALA A 620 7.79 -21.88 70.94
N PHE A 621 8.48 -21.82 69.79
CA PHE A 621 7.88 -22.16 68.50
C PHE A 621 7.46 -23.64 68.43
N THR A 622 8.30 -24.59 68.84
CA THR A 622 7.92 -26.01 68.84
C THR A 622 6.70 -26.25 69.74
N LEU A 623 6.66 -25.61 70.92
CA LEU A 623 5.53 -25.70 71.86
C LEU A 623 4.27 -25.02 71.34
N SER A 624 4.34 -23.85 70.69
CA SER A 624 3.16 -23.16 70.14
C SER A 624 2.51 -23.91 68.98
N LEU A 625 3.25 -24.81 68.32
CA LEU A 625 2.73 -25.66 67.24
C LEU A 625 2.00 -26.90 67.76
N LEU A 626 2.29 -27.37 68.99
CA LEU A 626 1.67 -28.57 69.55
C LEU A 626 0.13 -28.48 69.72
N PRO A 627 -0.46 -27.38 70.25
CA PRO A 627 -1.92 -27.27 70.41
C PRO A 627 -2.68 -27.17 69.08
N SER A 628 -2.07 -26.52 68.09
CA SER A 628 -2.71 -26.23 66.79
C SER A 628 -2.62 -27.40 65.79
N ALA A 629 -1.71 -28.36 66.04
CA ALA A 629 -1.52 -29.52 65.17
C ALA A 629 -2.66 -30.55 65.33
N LYS A 630 -3.74 -30.40 64.56
CA LYS A 630 -4.72 -31.48 64.31
C LYS A 630 -4.10 -32.62 63.49
N GLY A 631 -3.26 -33.44 64.12
CA GLY A 631 -2.68 -34.62 63.50
C GLY A 631 -1.38 -35.13 64.13
N VAL A 632 -0.54 -35.71 63.27
CA VAL A 632 0.63 -36.49 63.63
C VAL A 632 1.86 -35.60 63.89
N TYR A 633 1.84 -34.79 64.95
CA TYR A 633 3.06 -34.08 65.32
C TYR A 633 4.09 -35.05 65.93
N PRO A 634 5.40 -34.90 65.62
CA PRO A 634 6.45 -35.65 66.31
C PRO A 634 6.58 -35.19 67.76
N ARG A 635 6.36 -36.10 68.72
CA ARG A 635 6.54 -35.81 70.15
C ARG A 635 7.96 -36.14 70.59
N PHE A 636 8.94 -35.93 69.72
CA PHE A 636 10.34 -35.97 70.10
C PHE A 636 11.03 -34.64 69.80
N LEU A 637 12.02 -34.31 70.62
CA LEU A 637 12.86 -33.12 70.46
C LEU A 637 14.33 -33.55 70.57
N VAL A 638 15.14 -33.07 69.64
CA VAL A 638 16.60 -33.27 69.63
C VAL A 638 17.29 -31.96 69.92
N LEU A 639 18.24 -31.97 70.85
CA LEU A 639 19.04 -30.80 71.22
C LEU A 639 20.53 -31.14 71.06
N ASP A 640 21.20 -30.52 70.09
CA ASP A 640 22.62 -30.73 69.80
C ASP A 640 23.49 -29.64 70.44
N GLU A 641 24.19 -30.01 71.51
CA GLU A 641 25.05 -29.13 72.32
C GLU A 641 24.34 -27.87 72.87
N PRO A 642 23.11 -27.96 73.45
CA PRO A 642 22.32 -26.80 73.90
C PRO A 642 22.93 -26.03 75.08
N LEU A 643 24.02 -26.53 75.66
CA LEU A 643 24.64 -26.04 76.89
C LEU A 643 26.00 -25.37 76.67
N GLY A 644 26.56 -25.43 75.46
CA GLY A 644 27.98 -25.15 75.21
C GLY A 644 28.46 -23.73 75.59
N SER A 645 27.57 -22.75 75.59
CA SER A 645 27.86 -21.35 75.93
C SER A 645 27.32 -20.90 77.29
N SER A 646 26.85 -21.84 78.12
CA SER A 646 26.26 -21.57 79.44
C SER A 646 27.20 -21.89 80.60
N ASP A 647 27.21 -21.04 81.63
CA ASP A 647 27.84 -21.31 82.92
C ASP A 647 27.17 -22.49 83.66
N ALA A 648 27.84 -23.05 84.67
CA ALA A 648 27.38 -24.27 85.35
C ALA A 648 25.99 -24.12 86.01
N GLU A 649 25.68 -22.94 86.55
CA GLU A 649 24.41 -22.67 87.22
C GLU A 649 23.25 -22.62 86.22
N ARG A 650 23.46 -21.94 85.08
CA ARG A 650 22.50 -21.93 83.97
C ARG A 650 22.37 -23.29 83.29
N ARG A 651 23.46 -24.06 83.14
CA ARG A 651 23.40 -25.42 82.58
C ARG A 651 22.47 -26.33 83.39
N ASN A 652 22.59 -26.29 84.72
CA ASN A 652 21.74 -27.09 85.59
C ASN A 652 20.26 -26.68 85.46
N ARG A 653 19.94 -25.37 85.46
CA ARG A 653 18.57 -24.89 85.21
C ARG A 653 18.02 -25.26 83.84
N ILE A 654 18.85 -25.24 82.79
CA ILE A 654 18.42 -25.68 81.46
C ILE A 654 18.11 -27.19 81.49
N ILE A 655 18.96 -28.02 82.12
CA ILE A 655 18.68 -29.46 82.26
C ILE A 655 17.43 -29.75 83.10
N GLU A 656 17.22 -29.02 84.20
CA GLU A 656 16.02 -29.11 85.05
C GLU A 656 14.75 -28.81 84.24
N PHE A 657 14.74 -27.71 83.49
CA PHE A 657 13.63 -27.37 82.58
C PHE A 657 13.39 -28.44 81.50
N LEU A 658 14.47 -28.88 80.85
CA LEU A 658 14.41 -29.85 79.76
C LEU A 658 13.85 -31.20 80.23
N ALA A 659 14.29 -31.71 81.38
CA ALA A 659 13.87 -33.01 81.89
C ALA A 659 12.58 -32.97 82.73
N GLY A 660 12.36 -31.91 83.51
CA GLY A 660 11.23 -31.78 84.43
C GLY A 660 9.96 -31.18 83.81
N GLU A 661 10.12 -30.28 82.84
CA GLU A 661 9.00 -29.54 82.24
C GLU A 661 8.71 -29.97 80.79
N LEU A 662 9.74 -30.07 79.92
CA LEU A 662 9.50 -30.41 78.50
C LEU A 662 9.05 -31.86 78.27
N THR A 663 9.33 -32.78 79.20
CA THR A 663 8.85 -34.17 79.15
C THR A 663 7.32 -34.30 79.26
N ARG A 664 6.60 -33.24 79.67
CA ARG A 664 5.13 -33.17 79.57
C ARG A 664 4.65 -33.00 78.12
N PHE A 665 5.48 -32.36 77.29
CA PHE A 665 5.17 -31.99 75.90
C PHE A 665 5.75 -32.98 74.88
N PHE A 666 6.92 -33.56 75.17
CA PHE A 666 7.61 -34.54 74.32
C PHE A 666 7.73 -35.89 75.03
N ASP A 667 7.35 -36.96 74.34
CA ASP A 667 7.50 -38.35 74.78
C ASP A 667 8.97 -38.80 74.80
N GLN A 668 9.85 -38.13 74.04
CA GLN A 668 11.24 -38.50 73.85
C GLN A 668 12.11 -37.25 73.68
N LEU A 669 13.14 -37.09 74.51
CA LEU A 669 14.03 -35.94 74.49
C LEU A 669 15.47 -36.42 74.35
N LEU A 670 16.10 -36.15 73.19
CA LEU A 670 17.46 -36.56 72.87
C LEU A 670 18.40 -35.36 73.09
N ILE A 671 19.18 -35.37 74.18
CA ILE A 671 20.11 -34.30 74.55
C ILE A 671 21.54 -34.72 74.25
N ILE A 672 22.15 -34.15 73.23
CA ILE A 672 23.58 -34.34 72.94
C ILE A 672 24.38 -33.29 73.71
N THR A 673 25.38 -33.71 74.46
CA THR A 673 26.30 -32.81 75.17
C THR A 673 27.69 -33.42 75.32
N HIS A 674 28.74 -32.63 75.10
CA HIS A 674 30.11 -32.93 75.55
C HIS A 674 30.42 -32.35 76.94
N VAL A 675 29.52 -31.53 77.49
CA VAL A 675 29.71 -30.85 78.77
C VAL A 675 29.18 -31.70 79.91
N ASP A 676 29.95 -31.79 80.99
CA ASP A 676 29.52 -32.42 82.22
C ASP A 676 28.41 -31.62 82.90
N VAL A 677 27.34 -32.36 83.19
CA VAL A 677 26.11 -31.94 83.87
C VAL A 677 25.58 -33.12 84.66
N GLU A 678 24.93 -32.79 85.78
CA GLU A 678 24.18 -33.74 86.59
C GLU A 678 22.96 -34.22 85.79
N GLU A 679 22.86 -35.52 85.54
CA GLU A 679 21.74 -36.08 84.80
C GLU A 679 20.57 -36.37 85.75
N PRO A 680 19.33 -36.00 85.41
CA PRO A 680 18.18 -36.26 86.26
C PRO A 680 17.87 -37.77 86.42
N PRO A 681 17.38 -38.22 87.59
CA PRO A 681 17.01 -39.62 87.82
C PRO A 681 16.02 -40.16 86.76
N GLY A 682 16.20 -41.42 86.37
CA GLY A 682 15.43 -42.08 85.30
C GLY A 682 15.86 -41.69 83.88
N SER A 683 16.77 -40.74 83.70
CA SER A 683 17.37 -40.46 82.39
C SER A 683 18.26 -41.61 81.93
N ARG A 684 18.34 -41.83 80.62
CA ARG A 684 19.31 -42.75 80.02
C ARG A 684 20.55 -41.98 79.56
N VAL A 685 21.72 -42.58 79.65
CA VAL A 685 22.98 -42.01 79.16
C VAL A 685 23.65 -43.01 78.22
N ILE A 686 23.80 -42.63 76.96
CA ILE A 686 24.54 -43.33 75.92
C ILE A 686 25.84 -42.57 75.72
N VAL A 687 26.98 -43.24 75.91
CA VAL A 687 28.30 -42.68 75.60
C VAL A 687 28.74 -43.21 74.24
N LEU A 688 29.08 -42.29 73.34
CA LEU A 688 29.64 -42.60 72.03
C LEU A 688 31.13 -42.29 71.99
N GLU A 689 31.91 -43.23 71.46
CA GLU A 689 33.35 -43.12 71.18
C GLU A 689 33.62 -43.69 69.78
N ASP A 690 34.35 -42.93 68.95
CA ASP A 690 34.66 -43.26 67.54
C ASP A 690 33.48 -43.82 66.72
N GLY A 691 32.27 -43.32 66.99
CA GLY A 691 31.04 -43.69 66.29
C GLY A 691 30.44 -45.04 66.69
N ARG A 692 30.88 -45.62 67.81
CA ARG A 692 30.29 -46.78 68.48
C ARG A 692 29.78 -46.39 69.86
N VAL A 693 28.90 -47.21 70.43
CA VAL A 693 28.47 -47.06 71.83
C VAL A 693 29.53 -47.70 72.72
N SER A 694 30.19 -46.91 73.58
CA SER A 694 31.17 -47.41 74.55
C SER A 694 30.55 -47.74 75.90
N ARG A 695 29.48 -47.01 76.30
CA ARG A 695 28.77 -47.26 77.56
C ARG A 695 27.29 -46.88 77.46
N PHE A 696 26.47 -47.65 78.15
CA PHE A 696 25.06 -47.35 78.40
C PHE A 696 24.82 -47.38 79.92
N ARG A 697 23.96 -46.50 80.46
CA ARG A 697 23.47 -46.58 81.84
C ARG A 697 22.12 -45.87 82.02
N VAL A 698 21.37 -46.29 83.02
CA VAL A 698 20.17 -45.58 83.51
C VAL A 698 20.52 -44.88 84.82
N VAL A 699 20.20 -43.59 84.93
CA VAL A 699 20.55 -42.78 86.11
C VAL A 699 19.66 -43.16 87.29
N GLY A 700 20.26 -43.75 88.33
CA GLY A 700 19.55 -44.22 89.52
C GLY A 700 19.00 -45.66 89.43
N GLY A 701 19.36 -46.41 88.37
CA GLY A 701 19.19 -47.87 88.31
C GLY A 701 20.54 -48.59 88.43
N ASP A 702 20.51 -49.92 88.45
CA ASP A 702 21.73 -50.74 88.38
C ASP A 702 22.47 -50.51 87.05
N GLU A 703 23.80 -50.47 87.08
CA GLU A 703 24.61 -50.31 85.88
C GLU A 703 24.69 -51.63 85.08
N GLU A 704 23.90 -51.74 84.02
CA GLU A 704 24.17 -52.72 82.96
C GLU A 704 25.43 -52.33 82.19
N LEU A 705 26.56 -52.95 82.56
CA LEU A 705 27.79 -52.92 81.78
C LEU A 705 27.53 -53.55 80.40
N GLY A 706 27.35 -52.69 79.39
CA GLY A 706 27.31 -53.08 77.99
C GLY A 706 28.54 -53.91 77.61
N VAL A 707 28.28 -55.02 76.92
CA VAL A 707 29.24 -56.05 76.50
C VAL A 707 30.52 -55.46 75.87
N GLU A 708 31.70 -55.95 76.27
CA GLU A 708 32.96 -55.68 75.58
C GLU A 708 32.87 -56.02 74.08
N GLN A 709 33.24 -55.07 73.20
CA GLN A 709 33.44 -55.29 71.76
C GLN A 709 34.80 -54.76 71.29
#